data_AF-A0A5N6WP90-F1
#
_entry.id   AF-A0A5N6WP90-F1
#
_cell.length_a   1.000
_cell.length_b   1.000
_cell.length_c   1.000
_cell.angle_alpha   90.00
_cell.angle_beta   90.00
_cell.angle_gamma   90.00
#
_symmetry.space_group_name_H-M   'P 1'
#
loop_
_entity.id
_entity.type
_entity.pdbx_description
1 polymer ?
#
loop_
_entity_poly.entity_id
_entity_poly.type
_entity_poly.pdbx_seq_one_letter_code
_entity_poly.pdbx_strand_id
1 'polypeptide(L)'
;MGQAESYEGNVNCPVNRYRYSPLPQGCIRLLRLLPSEKSDSRLQCHLFNYPLGLLAAKTHLYEALSYVWGDLNNNRLISLENRDFPVTENLHTALLYLRDQYIERIIWVDAVCINQDDLNERGEQVRRMAEIYSKASRVIVWLGHMENHSNEALETIRIAAQRPHGVDDKLTREAVLSLLRRPWFERIWVLQEVASARQILIKCGDTEMDGYVFCTSLTSKSFDYLYKDCPDLHAVIRPVIFLMSESLFRPKVVERTSNEFSLNIRPLGELLDIYHTRKTTKQHDKLFALIGMSSDALIPTDLLPDYSTPWAQLFERLIRYLLGGDVTIRICDASERALISSSGYILGKVLSVRSSQHEDGQDVGLATRDIDGSFGPETQWHIPDIAKPVQVGDLVCQLHGAAKPTIIRLFHDHFSIIMIAPPLELKQPMANTSLIFFLSWDWQDPHGKLLSLDDAQSSLDNTLPWHWGHQCAACSSELYELWCTGLILDEAEEYRLAENKLQQVLSGYEETIGAEDPRTLACMDKLALVHKKMGLLNDEEPNMVPEELHGLRLSELSSLNDWTFRLKFKQKGVIRYGTAFSINIPGVKRAVLLTARRNLTDEQGRLSQDIEIYSEHGRNKLRDIAHEEVFLSSLDPRSASDTGIYSGYGALLFDMEAESYLGGYGFSLEFGQANLEGDGLGVCGYLKQGTLSRSTGLCLSCQDNRMTYNAIAMPGMSGSPVFLSRNGDATAVGIQ
;
A
#
# COMPACT_ATOMS: atom_id res chain seq x y z
N MET A 1 66.77 -50.86 15.46
CA MET A 1 65.62 -50.08 14.95
C MET A 1 64.82 -49.64 16.15
N GLY A 2 64.89 -48.34 16.47
CA GLY A 2 64.26 -47.78 17.65
C GLY A 2 62.78 -47.52 17.45
N GLN A 3 62.00 -47.78 18.49
CA GLN A 3 60.71 -47.14 18.71
C GLN A 3 60.75 -46.60 20.14
N ALA A 4 60.92 -45.29 20.24
CA ALA A 4 60.71 -44.53 21.46
C ALA A 4 59.26 -44.05 21.45
N GLU A 5 58.56 -44.35 22.53
CA GLU A 5 57.23 -43.84 22.85
C GLU A 5 57.28 -42.32 23.01
N SER A 6 56.46 -41.59 22.26
CA SER A 6 56.16 -40.18 22.53
C SER A 6 54.71 -40.06 22.99
N TYR A 7 54.56 -39.81 24.29
CA TYR A 7 53.34 -39.34 24.93
C TYR A 7 52.94 -37.98 24.34
N GLU A 8 51.90 -37.93 23.51
CA GLU A 8 51.14 -36.69 23.29
C GLU A 8 49.92 -36.69 24.23
N GLY A 9 50.13 -36.12 25.41
CA GLY A 9 49.04 -35.71 26.29
C GLY A 9 48.23 -34.62 25.59
N ASN A 10 47.06 -34.99 25.10
CA ASN A 10 46.06 -34.05 24.60
C ASN A 10 45.48 -33.29 25.81
N VAL A 11 46.19 -32.24 26.26
CA VAL A 11 45.69 -31.33 27.29
C VAL A 11 44.56 -30.52 26.65
N ASN A 12 43.34 -31.00 26.86
CA ASN A 12 42.11 -30.31 26.53
C ASN A 12 41.98 -29.12 27.52
N CYS A 13 42.75 -28.05 27.29
CA CYS A 13 42.60 -26.80 28.04
C CYS A 13 41.17 -26.29 27.80
N PRO A 14 40.35 -26.10 28.85
CA PRO A 14 39.01 -25.58 28.68
C PRO A 14 39.13 -24.18 28.06
N VAL A 15 38.52 -23.99 26.89
CA VAL A 15 38.49 -22.68 26.23
C VAL A 15 37.84 -21.70 27.23
N ASN A 16 38.61 -20.74 27.74
CA ASN A 16 38.17 -19.76 28.73
C ASN A 16 37.25 -18.70 28.07
N ARG A 17 36.11 -19.15 27.53
CA ARG A 17 35.11 -18.31 26.87
C ARG A 17 34.19 -17.67 27.91
N TYR A 18 33.86 -16.41 27.66
CA TYR A 18 32.81 -15.72 28.42
C TYR A 18 31.46 -16.42 28.23
N ARG A 19 30.63 -16.42 29.29
CA ARG A 19 29.25 -16.93 29.26
C ARG A 19 28.34 -15.91 29.91
N TYR A 20 27.26 -15.53 29.22
CA TYR A 20 26.29 -14.60 29.73
C TYR A 20 25.56 -15.15 30.96
N SER A 21 25.38 -14.31 31.97
CA SER A 21 24.39 -14.53 33.03
C SER A 21 23.01 -14.08 32.55
N PRO A 22 21.91 -14.73 32.95
CA PRO A 22 20.55 -14.29 32.62
C PRO A 22 20.34 -12.80 32.94
N LEU A 23 19.70 -12.08 32.02
CA LEU A 23 19.39 -10.66 32.19
C LEU A 23 18.07 -10.49 32.96
N PRO A 24 18.03 -9.75 34.09
CA PRO A 24 16.78 -9.46 34.77
C PRO A 24 15.84 -8.63 33.89
N GLN A 25 14.53 -8.83 34.06
CA GLN A 25 13.51 -8.10 33.30
C GLN A 25 13.68 -6.57 33.43
N GLY A 26 13.57 -5.86 32.31
CA GLY A 26 13.70 -4.40 32.27
C GLY A 26 15.14 -3.88 32.38
N CYS A 27 16.13 -4.75 32.57
CA CYS A 27 17.55 -4.40 32.51
C CYS A 27 18.10 -4.44 31.08
N ILE A 28 19.23 -3.77 30.89
CA ILE A 28 20.14 -3.90 29.74
C ILE A 28 21.53 -4.25 30.27
N ARG A 29 22.45 -4.71 29.43
CA ARG A 29 23.87 -4.76 29.81
C ARG A 29 24.61 -3.54 29.27
N LEU A 30 25.58 -3.05 30.02
CA LEU A 30 26.49 -1.99 29.59
C LEU A 30 27.93 -2.50 29.64
N LEU A 31 28.70 -2.15 28.61
CA LEU A 31 30.11 -2.47 28.49
C LEU A 31 30.93 -1.35 29.14
N ARG A 32 31.69 -1.69 30.16
CA ARG A 32 32.73 -0.83 30.73
C ARG A 32 34.05 -1.14 30.04
N LEU A 33 34.49 -0.24 29.16
CA LEU A 33 35.77 -0.30 28.47
C LEU A 33 36.86 0.31 29.36
N LEU A 34 37.86 -0.50 29.74
CA LEU A 34 38.93 -0.07 30.62
C LEU A 34 40.02 0.74 29.87
N PRO A 35 40.61 1.74 30.53
CA PRO A 35 41.66 2.56 29.95
C PRO A 35 42.98 1.78 29.82
N SER A 36 43.89 2.29 28.99
CA SER A 36 45.26 1.77 28.92
C SER A 36 46.25 2.81 28.38
N GLU A 37 47.43 2.88 28.99
CA GLU A 37 48.53 3.72 28.50
C GLU A 37 49.08 3.28 27.15
N LYS A 38 48.97 2.00 26.82
CA LYS A 38 49.47 1.42 25.58
C LYS A 38 48.34 1.22 24.59
N SER A 39 48.35 1.96 23.50
CA SER A 39 47.31 1.93 22.47
C SER A 39 47.12 0.55 21.82
N ASP A 40 48.17 -0.28 21.77
CA ASP A 40 48.18 -1.63 21.21
C ASP A 40 47.83 -2.74 22.21
N SER A 41 47.73 -2.41 23.50
CA SER A 41 47.41 -3.40 24.53
C SER A 41 46.04 -4.03 24.30
N ARG A 42 45.89 -5.30 24.70
CA ARG A 42 44.63 -6.03 24.60
C ARG A 42 43.48 -5.25 25.26
N LEU A 43 42.35 -5.14 24.57
CA LEU A 43 41.13 -4.53 25.10
C LEU A 43 40.62 -5.32 26.30
N GLN A 44 40.46 -4.65 27.45
CA GLN A 44 39.88 -5.20 28.66
C GLN A 44 38.56 -4.49 28.95
N CYS A 45 37.51 -5.28 29.19
CA CYS A 45 36.20 -4.74 29.51
C CYS A 45 35.50 -5.55 30.61
N HIS A 46 34.50 -4.93 31.23
CA HIS A 46 33.56 -5.56 32.15
C HIS A 46 32.13 -5.36 31.65
N LEU A 47 31.26 -6.34 31.88
CA LEU A 47 29.86 -6.25 31.50
C LEU A 47 29.01 -6.19 32.78
N PHE A 48 28.07 -5.27 32.87
CA PHE A 48 27.23 -5.15 34.06
C PHE A 48 25.77 -4.81 33.71
N ASN A 49 24.85 -5.26 34.56
CA ASN A 49 23.42 -5.03 34.39
C ASN A 49 23.04 -3.59 34.78
N TYR A 50 22.21 -2.97 33.96
CA TYR A 50 21.71 -1.61 34.14
C TYR A 50 20.18 -1.58 34.07
N PRO A 51 19.47 -1.13 35.13
CA PRO A 51 18.01 -1.23 35.21
C PRO A 51 17.29 -0.11 34.44
N LEU A 52 17.54 0.01 33.13
CA LEU A 52 17.04 1.11 32.29
C LEU A 52 15.51 1.29 32.36
N GLY A 53 14.77 0.18 32.47
CA GLY A 53 13.30 0.18 32.53
C GLY A 53 12.72 0.62 33.89
N LEU A 54 13.53 0.61 34.96
CA LEU A 54 13.13 1.00 36.31
C LEU A 54 13.52 2.46 36.65
N LEU A 55 14.33 3.09 35.81
CA LEU A 55 14.87 4.42 36.05
C LEU A 55 14.03 5.51 35.38
N ALA A 56 14.06 6.71 35.97
CA ALA A 56 13.35 7.89 35.48
C ALA A 56 13.63 8.18 34.01
N ALA A 57 12.66 8.78 33.33
CA ALA A 57 12.73 9.17 31.92
C ALA A 57 13.71 10.34 31.67
N LYS A 58 15.00 10.15 31.91
CA LYS A 58 16.05 11.14 31.66
C LYS A 58 17.22 10.52 30.90
N THR A 59 18.13 11.36 30.43
CA THR A 59 19.40 10.89 29.85
C THR A 59 20.26 10.21 30.92
N HIS A 60 20.96 9.16 30.52
CA HIS A 60 21.88 8.38 31.35
C HIS A 60 23.32 8.53 30.85
N LEU A 61 24.29 8.32 31.74
CA LEU A 61 25.71 8.60 31.51
C LEU A 61 26.46 7.50 30.73
N TYR A 62 25.76 6.72 29.90
CA TYR A 62 26.40 5.81 28.96
C TYR A 62 26.36 6.37 27.54
N GLU A 63 27.29 5.95 26.70
CA GLU A 63 27.32 6.24 25.26
C GLU A 63 26.73 5.04 24.50
N ALA A 64 26.13 5.23 23.33
CA ALA A 64 25.71 4.12 22.47
C ALA A 64 26.51 4.13 21.17
N LEU A 65 26.97 2.95 20.72
CA LEU A 65 27.74 2.83 19.49
C LEU A 65 26.82 2.48 18.30
N SER A 66 26.90 3.27 17.24
CA SER A 66 26.29 3.01 15.94
C SER A 66 27.41 2.67 14.95
N TYR A 67 27.48 1.43 14.49
CA TYR A 67 28.61 0.91 13.69
C TYR A 67 28.15 -0.26 12.81
N VAL A 68 28.91 -0.58 11.77
CA VAL A 68 28.69 -1.77 10.94
C VAL A 68 29.31 -3.00 11.59
N TRP A 69 28.58 -4.10 11.74
CA TRP A 69 29.14 -5.31 12.34
C TRP A 69 30.36 -5.84 11.56
N GLY A 70 30.31 -5.80 10.23
CA GLY A 70 31.40 -6.28 9.37
C GLY A 70 31.36 -7.80 9.16
N ASP A 71 32.49 -8.37 8.76
CA ASP A 71 32.59 -9.81 8.51
C ASP A 71 32.65 -10.61 9.82
N LEU A 72 31.64 -11.46 10.03
CA LEU A 72 31.52 -12.33 11.21
C LEU A 72 32.57 -13.45 11.26
N ASN A 73 33.25 -13.71 10.13
CA ASN A 73 34.33 -14.69 10.07
C ASN A 73 35.67 -14.09 10.50
N ASN A 74 35.79 -12.76 10.53
CA ASN A 74 37.01 -12.05 10.91
C ASN A 74 36.91 -11.50 12.33
N ASN A 75 37.19 -12.38 13.30
CA ASN A 75 37.06 -12.08 14.71
C ASN A 75 38.40 -11.79 15.40
N ARG A 76 38.38 -10.82 16.32
CA ARG A 76 39.42 -10.56 17.32
C ARG A 76 38.90 -10.88 18.71
N LEU A 77 39.82 -11.11 19.64
CA LEU A 77 39.48 -11.43 21.03
C LEU A 77 39.66 -10.22 21.94
N ILE A 78 38.58 -9.78 22.58
CA ILE A 78 38.64 -8.90 23.74
C ILE A 78 38.65 -9.73 25.04
N SER A 79 39.03 -9.12 26.15
CA SER A 79 38.90 -9.73 27.48
C SER A 79 37.64 -9.18 28.15
N LEU A 80 36.64 -10.03 28.38
CA LEU A 80 35.47 -9.75 29.21
C LEU A 80 35.61 -10.48 30.54
N GLU A 81 35.80 -9.75 31.64
CA GLU A 81 35.96 -10.34 32.99
C GLU A 81 37.07 -11.42 33.06
N ASN A 82 38.21 -11.16 32.41
CA ASN A 82 39.33 -12.09 32.26
C ASN A 82 39.03 -13.38 31.46
N ARG A 83 38.00 -13.34 30.62
CA ARG A 83 37.66 -14.42 29.68
C ARG A 83 37.68 -13.91 28.26
N ASP A 84 37.94 -14.80 27.32
CA ASP A 84 37.99 -14.46 25.91
C ASP A 84 36.57 -14.30 25.36
N PHE A 85 36.33 -13.21 24.64
CA PHE A 85 35.09 -12.97 23.91
C PHE A 85 35.42 -12.51 22.49
N PRO A 86 34.89 -13.19 21.45
CA PRO A 86 35.10 -12.80 20.07
C PRO A 86 34.25 -11.58 19.69
N VAL A 87 34.85 -10.62 19.03
CA VAL A 87 34.19 -9.49 18.36
C VAL A 87 34.72 -9.35 16.95
N THR A 88 33.96 -8.76 16.05
CA THR A 88 34.42 -8.51 14.68
C THR A 88 35.58 -7.51 14.65
N GLU A 89 36.40 -7.54 13.58
CA GLU A 89 37.51 -6.60 13.40
C GLU A 89 37.06 -5.14 13.46
N ASN A 90 35.90 -4.81 12.88
CA ASN A 90 35.40 -3.44 12.90
C ASN A 90 35.03 -2.98 14.32
N LEU A 91 34.39 -3.83 15.12
CA LEU A 91 34.08 -3.49 16.50
C LEU A 91 35.35 -3.40 17.36
N HIS A 92 36.28 -4.33 17.19
CA HIS A 92 37.57 -4.28 17.88
C HIS A 92 38.30 -2.96 17.60
N THR A 93 38.35 -2.56 16.34
CA THR A 93 38.95 -1.29 15.91
C THR A 93 38.21 -0.10 16.53
N ALA A 94 36.88 -0.07 16.46
CA ALA A 94 36.09 1.00 17.07
C ALA A 94 36.39 1.15 18.58
N LEU A 95 36.43 0.03 19.32
CA LEU A 95 36.74 0.03 20.75
C LEU A 95 38.17 0.51 21.04
N LEU A 96 39.16 0.19 20.20
CA LEU A 96 40.52 0.72 20.34
C LEU A 96 40.55 2.24 20.18
N TYR A 97 39.86 2.79 19.18
CA TYR A 97 39.78 4.23 18.93
C TYR A 97 38.95 4.98 19.99
N LEU A 98 38.06 4.28 20.70
CA LEU A 98 37.25 4.83 21.78
C LEU A 98 37.93 4.70 23.15
N ARG A 99 38.89 3.79 23.29
CA ARG A 99 39.61 3.59 24.56
C ARG A 99 40.41 4.84 24.89
N ASP A 100 40.15 5.37 26.08
CA ASP A 100 40.93 6.46 26.64
C ASP A 100 42.18 5.93 27.37
N GLN A 101 43.16 6.80 27.59
CA GLN A 101 44.41 6.44 28.25
C GLN A 101 44.24 6.21 29.75
N TYR A 102 43.32 6.95 30.40
CA TYR A 102 43.21 7.00 31.86
C TYR A 102 41.77 6.85 32.38
N ILE A 103 40.77 7.11 31.54
CA ILE A 103 39.37 7.16 31.96
C ILE A 103 38.60 5.98 31.36
N GLU A 104 37.91 5.20 32.20
CA GLU A 104 37.02 4.16 31.70
C GLU A 104 35.80 4.76 30.99
N ARG A 105 35.32 4.08 29.95
CA ARG A 105 34.09 4.47 29.22
C ARG A 105 32.98 3.46 29.42
N ILE A 106 31.76 3.95 29.53
CA ILE A 106 30.55 3.11 29.63
C ILE A 106 29.80 3.22 28.31
N ILE A 107 29.77 2.12 27.56
CA ILE A 107 29.25 2.09 26.19
C ILE A 107 28.22 0.96 26.08
N TRP A 108 27.12 1.21 25.39
CA TRP A 108 26.23 0.16 24.92
C TRP A 108 26.60 -0.22 23.48
N VAL A 109 26.87 -1.50 23.25
CA VAL A 109 27.20 -2.09 21.96
C VAL A 109 26.38 -3.36 21.80
N ASP A 110 25.49 -3.39 20.83
CA ASP A 110 24.54 -4.49 20.57
C ASP A 110 25.19 -5.89 20.53
N ALA A 111 26.32 -6.06 19.82
CA ALA A 111 27.00 -7.34 19.66
C ALA A 111 27.61 -7.89 20.96
N VAL A 112 27.78 -7.06 21.99
CA VAL A 112 28.37 -7.46 23.28
C VAL A 112 27.34 -7.40 24.40
N CYS A 113 26.49 -6.38 24.43
CA CYS A 113 25.51 -6.15 25.48
C CYS A 113 24.29 -7.08 25.38
N ILE A 114 23.98 -7.57 24.18
CA ILE A 114 22.90 -8.52 23.93
C ILE A 114 23.51 -9.91 23.78
N ASN A 115 22.94 -10.90 24.46
CA ASN A 115 23.26 -12.30 24.22
C ASN A 115 22.65 -12.73 22.87
N GLN A 116 23.45 -12.70 21.81
CA GLN A 116 23.00 -12.99 20.44
C GLN A 116 22.53 -14.44 20.24
N ASP A 117 22.95 -15.36 21.12
CA ASP A 117 22.58 -16.78 21.08
C ASP A 117 21.24 -17.07 21.79
N ASP A 118 20.73 -16.14 22.60
CA ASP A 118 19.40 -16.24 23.24
C ASP A 118 18.40 -15.41 22.45
N LEU A 119 17.59 -16.07 21.61
CA LEU A 119 16.63 -15.40 20.74
C LEU A 119 15.55 -14.63 21.51
N ASN A 120 15.19 -15.07 22.73
CA ASN A 120 14.21 -14.37 23.55
C ASN A 120 14.79 -13.07 24.10
N GLU A 121 16.01 -13.15 24.67
CA GLU A 121 16.73 -11.97 25.14
C GLU A 121 16.97 -10.99 23.97
N ARG A 122 17.43 -11.51 22.82
CA ARG A 122 17.65 -10.72 21.62
C ARG A 122 16.38 -10.00 21.16
N GLY A 123 15.24 -10.69 21.09
CA GLY A 123 13.96 -10.08 20.74
C GLY A 123 13.58 -8.94 21.71
N GLU A 124 13.68 -9.19 23.02
CA GLU A 124 13.37 -8.17 24.04
C GLU A 124 14.29 -6.95 23.95
N GLN A 125 15.60 -7.16 23.78
CA GLN A 125 16.56 -6.04 23.69
C GLN A 125 16.42 -5.27 22.38
N VAL A 126 16.18 -5.95 21.25
CA VAL A 126 15.94 -5.32 19.94
C VAL A 126 14.70 -4.43 20.00
N ARG A 127 13.61 -4.91 20.61
CA ARG A 127 12.40 -4.12 20.83
C ARG A 127 12.66 -2.83 21.62
N ARG A 128 13.69 -2.82 22.47
CA ARG A 128 14.07 -1.68 23.31
C ARG A 128 15.16 -0.80 22.72
N MET A 129 15.69 -1.09 21.52
CA MET A 129 16.82 -0.35 20.96
C MET A 129 16.55 1.17 20.89
N ALA A 130 15.39 1.61 20.39
CA ALA A 130 15.07 3.05 20.38
C ALA A 130 15.08 3.66 21.79
N GLU A 131 14.59 2.96 22.80
CA GLU A 131 14.63 3.42 24.20
C GLU A 131 16.09 3.53 24.68
N ILE A 132 16.94 2.57 24.35
CA ILE A 132 18.36 2.55 24.73
C ILE A 132 19.11 3.72 24.08
N TYR A 133 19.02 3.87 22.76
CA TYR A 133 19.71 4.95 22.06
C TYR A 133 19.20 6.34 22.48
N SER A 134 17.89 6.49 22.74
CA SER A 134 17.33 7.78 23.18
C SER A 134 17.73 8.19 24.60
N LYS A 135 18.05 7.22 25.45
CA LYS A 135 18.49 7.42 26.83
C LYS A 135 20.01 7.54 26.97
N ALA A 136 20.78 7.24 25.93
CA ALA A 136 22.22 7.45 25.91
C ALA A 136 22.60 8.94 25.99
N SER A 137 23.71 9.26 26.63
CA SER A 137 24.27 10.61 26.68
C SER A 137 24.67 11.15 25.32
N ARG A 138 25.19 10.27 24.46
CA ARG A 138 25.44 10.51 23.04
C ARG A 138 25.43 9.19 22.27
N VAL A 139 25.20 9.29 20.97
CA VAL A 139 25.38 8.20 20.01
C VAL A 139 26.65 8.47 19.21
N ILE A 140 27.57 7.52 19.22
CA ILE A 140 28.81 7.59 18.45
C ILE A 140 28.58 6.85 17.14
N VAL A 141 28.61 7.56 16.03
CA VAL A 141 28.56 7.00 14.69
C VAL A 141 29.99 6.68 14.25
N TRP A 142 30.33 5.40 14.24
CA TRP A 142 31.63 4.91 13.81
C TRP A 142 31.59 4.56 12.32
N LEU A 143 32.29 5.37 11.53
CA LEU A 143 32.37 5.20 10.08
C LEU A 143 33.52 4.28 9.63
N GLY A 144 34.37 3.79 10.54
CA GLY A 144 35.50 2.90 10.22
C GLY A 144 36.87 3.55 10.38
N HIS A 145 37.91 2.80 10.00
CA HIS A 145 39.31 3.26 10.02
C HIS A 145 39.58 4.39 9.01
N MET A 146 40.74 5.05 9.16
CA MET A 146 41.20 6.08 8.25
C MET A 146 41.63 5.43 6.92
N GLU A 147 40.81 5.57 5.89
CA GLU A 147 41.02 4.96 4.58
C GLU A 147 40.37 5.83 3.50
N ASN A 148 40.88 5.75 2.27
CA ASN A 148 40.33 6.42 1.10
C ASN A 148 40.09 7.92 1.30
N HIS A 149 41.08 8.60 1.89
CA HIS A 149 41.06 10.04 2.18
C HIS A 149 39.93 10.51 3.11
N SER A 150 39.48 9.65 4.02
CA SER A 150 38.36 9.97 4.94
C SER A 150 38.62 11.14 5.89
N ASN A 151 39.88 11.40 6.23
CA ASN A 151 40.23 12.57 7.04
C ASN A 151 40.08 13.85 6.22
N GLU A 152 40.57 13.87 4.98
CA GLU A 152 40.36 14.99 4.07
C GLU A 152 38.86 15.21 3.79
N ALA A 153 38.07 14.14 3.71
CA ALA A 153 36.62 14.20 3.54
C ALA A 153 35.92 14.89 4.73
N LEU A 154 36.19 14.44 5.96
CA LEU A 154 35.61 15.07 7.17
C LEU A 154 36.10 16.51 7.33
N GLU A 155 37.36 16.80 7.05
CA GLU A 155 37.87 18.17 7.11
C GLU A 155 37.20 19.07 6.06
N THR A 156 36.98 18.56 4.85
CA THR A 156 36.24 19.25 3.78
C THR A 156 34.82 19.59 4.22
N ILE A 157 34.10 18.61 4.79
CA ILE A 157 32.74 18.82 5.32
C ILE A 157 32.78 19.89 6.42
N ARG A 158 33.76 19.86 7.32
CA ARG A 158 33.93 20.84 8.39
C ARG A 158 34.14 22.26 7.86
N ILE A 159 35.02 22.41 6.86
CA ILE A 159 35.33 23.70 6.25
C ILE A 159 34.11 24.25 5.51
N ALA A 160 33.35 23.40 4.82
CA ALA A 160 32.12 23.82 4.13
C ALA A 160 31.07 24.38 5.11
N ALA A 161 30.99 23.86 6.34
CA ALA A 161 30.17 24.42 7.41
C ALA A 161 30.52 25.88 7.74
N GLN A 162 31.81 26.21 7.69
CA GLN A 162 32.33 27.53 8.05
C GLN A 162 32.41 28.49 6.86
N ARG A 163 32.61 27.97 5.65
CA ARG A 163 32.83 28.72 4.41
C ARG A 163 32.08 28.08 3.24
N PRO A 164 30.80 28.42 3.03
CA PRO A 164 29.91 27.78 2.03
C PRO A 164 30.27 28.00 0.54
N HIS A 165 31.42 28.60 0.25
CA HIS A 165 31.83 29.04 -1.10
C HIS A 165 33.27 28.63 -1.46
N GLY A 166 33.88 27.69 -0.73
CA GLY A 166 35.35 27.52 -0.74
C GLY A 166 35.90 26.11 -0.97
N VAL A 167 35.10 25.10 -1.32
CA VAL A 167 35.64 23.75 -1.52
C VAL A 167 35.13 23.15 -2.82
N ASP A 168 35.85 23.42 -3.91
CA ASP A 168 35.60 22.83 -5.23
C ASP A 168 36.92 22.37 -5.84
N ASP A 169 37.53 21.36 -5.20
CA ASP A 169 38.58 20.57 -5.82
C ASP A 169 38.06 19.14 -6.06
N LYS A 170 38.47 18.54 -7.16
CA LYS A 170 37.97 17.22 -7.59
C LYS A 170 38.33 16.13 -6.58
N LEU A 171 39.53 16.20 -6.00
CA LEU A 171 40.03 15.22 -5.04
C LEU A 171 39.25 15.25 -3.72
N THR A 172 38.90 16.43 -3.22
CA THR A 172 38.08 16.58 -2.00
C THR A 172 36.65 16.07 -2.22
N ARG A 173 36.09 16.30 -3.42
CA ARG A 173 34.79 15.73 -3.81
C ARG A 173 34.81 14.19 -3.82
N GLU A 174 35.83 13.58 -4.42
CA GLU A 174 35.98 12.11 -4.45
C GLU A 174 36.13 11.52 -3.03
N ALA A 175 36.89 12.18 -2.16
CA ALA A 175 37.04 11.78 -0.77
C ALA A 175 35.69 11.80 -0.01
N VAL A 176 34.88 12.86 -0.16
CA VAL A 176 33.55 12.93 0.44
C VAL A 176 32.62 11.85 -0.10
N LEU A 177 32.59 11.64 -1.42
CA LEU A 177 31.79 10.57 -2.02
C LEU A 177 32.20 9.19 -1.52
N SER A 178 33.50 8.94 -1.34
CA SER A 178 34.04 7.70 -0.77
C SER A 178 33.57 7.49 0.68
N LEU A 179 33.60 8.55 1.50
CA LEU A 179 33.11 8.51 2.89
C LEU A 179 31.61 8.21 2.95
N LEU A 180 30.80 8.89 2.14
CA LEU A 180 29.34 8.73 2.11
C LEU A 180 28.89 7.38 1.53
N ARG A 181 29.73 6.73 0.71
CA ARG A 181 29.47 5.38 0.20
C ARG A 181 29.82 4.27 1.20
N ARG A 182 30.27 4.59 2.41
CA ARG A 182 30.61 3.57 3.40
C ARG A 182 29.34 2.80 3.82
N PRO A 183 29.45 1.48 4.09
CA PRO A 183 28.29 0.61 4.34
C PRO A 183 27.39 1.03 5.51
N TRP A 184 27.89 1.87 6.43
CA TRP A 184 27.10 2.39 7.53
C TRP A 184 25.84 3.10 7.03
N PHE A 185 25.96 3.96 6.01
CA PHE A 185 24.82 4.73 5.51
C PHE A 185 23.73 3.84 4.89
N GLU A 186 24.06 2.66 4.39
CA GLU A 186 23.09 1.80 3.69
C GLU A 186 22.23 0.95 4.63
N ARG A 187 22.64 0.79 5.89
CA ARG A 187 21.99 -0.13 6.83
C ARG A 187 20.68 0.43 7.38
N ILE A 188 19.68 -0.43 7.54
CA ILE A 188 18.38 0.02 8.08
C ILE A 188 18.46 0.41 9.56
N TRP A 189 19.26 -0.31 10.36
CA TRP A 189 19.39 -0.08 11.81
C TRP A 189 19.84 1.34 12.14
N VAL A 190 20.68 1.95 11.30
CA VAL A 190 21.22 3.28 11.57
C VAL A 190 20.12 4.33 11.65
N LEU A 191 19.00 4.12 10.94
CA LEU A 191 17.87 5.03 10.95
C LEU A 191 17.32 5.19 12.36
N GLN A 192 17.04 4.06 13.05
CA GLN A 192 16.55 4.09 14.43
C GLN A 192 17.60 4.63 15.39
N GLU A 193 18.87 4.27 15.20
CA GLU A 193 19.98 4.66 16.07
C GLU A 193 20.17 6.19 16.07
N VAL A 194 20.20 6.81 14.88
CA VAL A 194 20.34 8.27 14.75
C VAL A 194 19.03 9.01 14.99
N ALA A 195 17.87 8.42 14.68
CA ALA A 195 16.57 8.99 14.99
C ALA A 195 16.25 9.00 16.48
N SER A 196 16.89 8.12 17.26
CA SER A 196 16.77 8.10 18.72
C SER A 196 17.74 9.08 19.39
N ALA A 197 18.88 9.36 18.76
CA ALA A 197 19.99 10.08 19.37
C ALA A 197 19.63 11.52 19.77
N ARG A 198 20.09 11.97 20.94
CA ARG A 198 19.97 13.39 21.36
C ARG A 198 21.21 14.22 21.04
N GLN A 199 22.33 13.53 20.94
CA GLN A 199 23.63 14.09 20.59
C GLN A 199 24.36 13.04 19.77
N ILE A 200 24.93 13.45 18.64
CA ILE A 200 25.61 12.55 17.71
C ILE A 200 27.05 13.00 17.54
N LEU A 201 27.98 12.06 17.67
CA LEU A 201 29.39 12.24 17.37
C LEU A 201 29.75 11.35 16.17
N ILE A 202 30.08 11.95 15.04
CA ILE A 202 30.65 11.24 13.89
C ILE A 202 32.12 10.99 14.17
N LYS A 203 32.55 9.73 14.09
CA LYS A 203 33.94 9.32 14.29
C LYS A 203 34.43 8.45 13.13
N CYS A 204 35.58 8.79 12.58
CA CYS A 204 36.26 8.04 11.54
C CYS A 204 37.77 8.02 11.85
N GLY A 205 38.27 6.89 12.33
CA GLY A 205 39.59 6.82 12.93
C GLY A 205 39.77 7.81 14.07
N ASP A 206 40.83 8.62 14.00
CA ASP A 206 41.15 9.65 15.00
C ASP A 206 40.35 10.94 14.81
N THR A 207 39.68 11.10 13.66
CA THR A 207 38.91 12.31 13.35
C THR A 207 37.50 12.22 13.90
N GLU A 208 37.04 13.32 14.51
CA GLU A 208 35.71 13.45 15.10
C GLU A 208 35.01 14.71 14.61
N MET A 209 33.69 14.64 14.45
CA MET A 209 32.84 15.75 14.04
C MET A 209 31.48 15.69 14.74
N ASP A 210 30.97 16.85 15.14
CA ASP A 210 29.61 16.96 15.66
C ASP A 210 28.57 16.66 14.57
N GLY A 211 27.55 15.86 14.91
CA GLY A 211 26.55 15.41 13.94
C GLY A 211 25.73 16.56 13.32
N TYR A 212 25.50 17.65 14.04
CA TYR A 212 24.80 18.82 13.49
C TYR A 212 25.65 19.56 12.46
N VAL A 213 26.96 19.69 12.73
CA VAL A 213 27.93 20.23 11.75
C VAL A 213 27.96 19.36 10.50
N PHE A 214 27.98 18.03 10.66
CA PHE A 214 27.94 17.10 9.54
C PHE A 214 26.69 17.30 8.66
N CYS A 215 25.51 17.40 9.28
CA CYS A 215 24.23 17.58 8.58
C CYS A 215 24.15 18.91 7.84
N THR A 216 24.33 20.01 8.56
CA THR A 216 24.19 21.37 8.01
C THR A 216 25.17 21.64 6.87
N SER A 217 26.36 21.04 6.93
CA SER A 217 27.35 21.12 5.85
C SER A 217 26.86 20.41 4.60
N LEU A 218 26.40 19.16 4.70
CA LEU A 218 25.96 18.35 3.57
C LEU A 218 24.66 18.85 2.93
N THR A 219 23.86 19.64 3.65
CA THR A 219 22.68 20.32 3.09
C THR A 219 23.00 21.71 2.51
N SER A 220 24.26 22.15 2.56
CA SER A 220 24.67 23.45 2.00
C SER A 220 24.87 23.39 0.49
N LYS A 221 24.85 24.56 -0.17
CA LYS A 221 25.11 24.71 -1.61
C LYS A 221 26.43 24.10 -2.08
N SER A 222 27.41 23.94 -1.18
CA SER A 222 28.70 23.30 -1.48
C SER A 222 28.55 21.84 -1.91
N PHE A 223 27.42 21.19 -1.56
CA PHE A 223 27.15 19.79 -1.85
C PHE A 223 25.95 19.57 -2.77
N ASP A 224 25.48 20.60 -3.49
CA ASP A 224 24.40 20.48 -4.49
C ASP A 224 24.67 19.40 -5.55
N TYR A 225 25.95 19.08 -5.79
CA TYR A 225 26.35 18.01 -6.70
C TYR A 225 25.92 16.62 -6.22
N LEU A 226 25.72 16.40 -4.91
CA LEU A 226 25.22 15.12 -4.40
C LEU A 226 23.81 14.85 -4.97
N TYR A 227 22.99 15.89 -5.03
CA TYR A 227 21.65 15.83 -5.62
C TYR A 227 21.68 15.68 -7.15
N LYS A 228 22.51 16.47 -7.83
CA LYS A 228 22.51 16.55 -9.30
C LYS A 228 23.24 15.39 -9.98
N ASP A 229 24.37 14.98 -9.41
CA ASP A 229 25.32 14.08 -10.09
C ASP A 229 25.31 12.66 -9.48
N CYS A 230 24.69 12.47 -8.31
CA CYS A 230 24.73 11.21 -7.55
C CYS A 230 23.36 10.85 -6.93
N PRO A 231 22.27 10.71 -7.71
CA PRO A 231 20.91 10.51 -7.19
C PRO A 231 20.77 9.26 -6.29
N ASP A 232 21.43 8.16 -6.66
CA ASP A 232 21.39 6.91 -5.87
C ASP A 232 22.03 7.11 -4.48
N LEU A 233 23.13 7.86 -4.40
CA LEU A 233 23.78 8.18 -3.12
C LEU A 233 22.94 9.16 -2.32
N HIS A 234 22.36 10.16 -2.98
CA HIS A 234 21.47 11.15 -2.35
C HIS A 234 20.28 10.46 -1.67
N ALA A 235 19.65 9.48 -2.32
CA ALA A 235 18.55 8.70 -1.75
C ALA A 235 18.93 7.95 -0.47
N VAL A 236 20.19 7.51 -0.35
CA VAL A 236 20.71 6.84 0.85
C VAL A 236 21.09 7.85 1.94
N ILE A 237 21.75 8.95 1.59
CA ILE A 237 22.28 9.92 2.57
C ILE A 237 21.18 10.83 3.13
N ARG A 238 20.32 11.39 2.29
CA ARG A 238 19.34 12.41 2.68
C ARG A 238 18.49 12.00 3.88
N PRO A 239 17.91 10.78 3.95
CA PRO A 239 17.07 10.44 5.09
C PRO A 239 17.83 10.28 6.41
N VAL A 240 19.11 9.85 6.33
CA VAL A 240 19.98 9.79 7.51
C VAL A 240 20.25 11.20 8.03
N ILE A 241 20.55 12.14 7.13
CA ILE A 241 20.76 13.55 7.47
C ILE A 241 19.50 14.17 8.10
N PHE A 242 18.32 13.92 7.52
CA PHE A 242 17.04 14.37 8.05
C PHE A 242 16.78 13.84 9.48
N LEU A 243 17.01 12.55 9.71
CA LEU A 243 16.84 11.97 11.04
C LEU A 243 17.91 12.47 12.03
N MET A 244 19.10 12.84 11.57
CA MET A 244 20.16 13.38 12.43
C MET A 244 19.97 14.85 12.77
N SER A 245 19.48 15.68 11.84
CA SER A 245 19.36 17.14 12.01
C SER A 245 18.47 17.53 13.19
N GLU A 246 17.43 16.73 13.46
CA GLU A 246 16.49 16.97 14.55
C GLU A 246 17.01 16.54 15.93
N SER A 247 18.19 15.90 16.01
CA SER A 247 18.69 15.30 17.25
C SER A 247 18.80 16.29 18.42
N LEU A 248 19.26 17.52 18.17
CA LEU A 248 19.44 18.55 19.20
C LEU A 248 18.12 19.15 19.72
N PHE A 249 17.02 19.02 18.97
CA PHE A 249 15.71 19.55 19.36
C PHE A 249 14.86 18.54 20.15
N ARG A 250 15.33 17.29 20.29
CA ARG A 250 14.61 16.23 20.99
C ARG A 250 14.53 16.49 22.51
N PRO A 251 13.37 16.24 23.14
CA PRO A 251 13.21 16.47 24.57
C PRO A 251 14.09 15.53 25.40
N LYS A 252 14.68 16.09 26.48
CA LYS A 252 15.52 15.33 27.43
C LYS A 252 14.72 14.37 28.32
N VAL A 253 13.40 14.58 28.41
CA VAL A 253 12.45 13.72 29.11
C VAL A 253 11.56 13.05 28.08
N VAL A 254 11.49 11.72 28.08
CA VAL A 254 10.54 10.98 27.24
C VAL A 254 9.39 10.52 28.12
N GLU A 255 8.23 11.16 28.03
CA GLU A 255 7.05 10.68 28.75
C GLU A 255 6.65 9.31 28.18
N ARG A 256 6.59 8.29 29.06
CA ARG A 256 5.97 7.02 28.71
C ARG A 256 4.46 7.23 28.73
N THR A 257 3.90 7.63 27.60
CA THR A 257 2.44 7.79 27.44
C THR A 257 1.73 6.44 27.26
N SER A 258 2.47 5.39 26.89
CA SER A 258 1.99 4.01 26.73
C SER A 258 2.95 2.98 27.36
N ASN A 259 2.54 1.70 27.38
CA ASN A 259 3.40 0.61 27.85
C ASN A 259 4.64 0.40 26.97
N GLU A 260 4.61 0.86 25.71
CA GLU A 260 5.64 0.62 24.70
C GLU A 260 6.34 1.92 24.29
N PHE A 261 7.68 1.89 24.19
CA PHE A 261 8.46 3.06 23.78
C PHE A 261 8.37 3.27 22.27
N SER A 262 8.09 4.50 21.84
CA SER A 262 8.17 4.92 20.44
C SER A 262 8.73 6.34 20.31
N LEU A 263 9.43 6.60 19.21
CA LEU A 263 9.90 7.93 18.82
C LEU A 263 8.81 8.78 18.15
N ASN A 264 7.66 8.18 17.79
CA ASN A 264 6.51 8.86 17.17
C ASN A 264 6.89 9.68 15.93
N ILE A 265 7.62 9.07 14.99
CA ILE A 265 8.14 9.77 13.81
C ILE A 265 7.10 9.79 12.68
N ARG A 266 6.68 8.61 12.21
CA ARG A 266 5.69 8.42 11.13
C ARG A 266 4.99 7.08 11.28
N PRO A 267 3.81 6.87 10.67
CA PRO A 267 3.16 5.55 10.64
C PRO A 267 4.07 4.49 10.02
N LEU A 268 3.95 3.24 10.46
CA LEU A 268 4.84 2.14 10.05
C LEU A 268 4.82 1.91 8.54
N GLY A 269 3.64 2.01 7.90
CA GLY A 269 3.52 1.88 6.45
C GLY A 269 4.36 2.90 5.68
N GLU A 270 4.37 4.16 6.14
CA GLU A 270 5.18 5.22 5.52
C GLU A 270 6.67 4.99 5.75
N LEU A 271 7.06 4.55 6.96
CA LEU A 271 8.46 4.20 7.23
C LEU A 271 8.93 3.07 6.31
N LEU A 272 8.08 2.07 6.04
CA LEU A 272 8.40 0.98 5.12
C LEU A 272 8.53 1.48 3.68
N ASP A 273 7.58 2.30 3.22
CA ASP A 273 7.61 2.88 1.86
C ASP A 273 8.88 3.72 1.62
N ILE A 274 9.42 4.36 2.67
CA ILE A 274 10.65 5.16 2.60
C ILE A 274 11.91 4.29 2.72
N TYR A 275 11.93 3.27 3.58
CA TYR A 275 13.17 2.64 4.05
C TYR A 275 13.38 1.17 3.71
N HIS A 276 12.41 0.47 3.10
CA HIS A 276 12.51 -0.98 2.86
C HIS A 276 13.69 -1.40 1.96
N THR A 277 14.30 -0.49 1.20
CA THR A 277 15.46 -0.76 0.33
C THR A 277 16.80 -0.74 1.05
N ARG A 278 16.82 -0.36 2.33
CA ARG A 278 18.02 -0.37 3.16
C ARG A 278 18.53 -1.80 3.35
N LYS A 279 19.86 -1.95 3.43
CA LYS A 279 20.52 -3.24 3.58
C LYS A 279 20.30 -3.80 4.98
N THR A 280 20.10 -5.11 5.03
CA THR A 280 19.92 -5.89 6.27
C THR A 280 20.70 -7.20 6.21
N THR A 281 21.03 -7.75 7.38
CA THR A 281 21.62 -9.10 7.47
C THR A 281 20.54 -10.17 7.58
N LYS A 282 19.44 -9.84 8.27
CA LYS A 282 18.23 -10.66 8.37
C LYS A 282 17.06 -9.86 7.80
N GLN A 283 16.19 -10.51 7.03
CA GLN A 283 15.02 -9.87 6.40
C GLN A 283 14.10 -9.24 7.45
N HIS A 284 13.94 -9.89 8.62
CA HIS A 284 13.21 -9.36 9.79
C HIS A 284 13.60 -7.94 10.20
N ASP A 285 14.88 -7.58 10.05
CA ASP A 285 15.39 -6.27 10.44
C ASP A 285 14.72 -5.15 9.62
N LYS A 286 14.19 -5.44 8.42
CA LYS A 286 13.44 -4.47 7.60
C LYS A 286 12.21 -3.93 8.31
N LEU A 287 11.60 -4.75 9.17
CA LEU A 287 10.49 -4.36 10.02
C LEU A 287 10.98 -3.90 11.40
N PHE A 288 11.80 -4.73 12.07
CA PHE A 288 12.12 -4.52 13.48
C PHE A 288 12.89 -3.21 13.76
N ALA A 289 13.71 -2.75 12.81
CA ALA A 289 14.40 -1.47 12.93
C ALA A 289 13.44 -0.26 12.88
N LEU A 290 12.26 -0.41 12.25
CA LEU A 290 11.32 0.70 12.03
C LEU A 290 10.24 0.78 13.11
N ILE A 291 9.94 -0.32 13.82
CA ILE A 291 8.89 -0.37 14.85
C ILE A 291 9.09 0.71 15.91
N GLY A 292 10.31 0.88 16.43
CA GLY A 292 10.60 1.89 17.46
C GLY A 292 10.48 3.34 16.97
N MET A 293 10.39 3.55 15.65
CA MET A 293 10.18 4.85 15.02
C MET A 293 8.68 5.14 14.73
N SER A 294 7.82 4.12 14.78
CA SER A 294 6.44 4.24 14.30
C SER A 294 5.55 5.10 15.21
N SER A 295 4.72 5.96 14.62
CA SER A 295 3.67 6.72 15.31
C SER A 295 2.35 5.96 15.47
N ASP A 296 2.27 4.69 15.04
CA ASP A 296 1.06 3.88 15.20
C ASP A 296 0.75 3.66 16.69
N ALA A 297 -0.50 3.87 17.07
CA ALA A 297 -0.92 3.81 18.47
C ALA A 297 -0.81 2.40 19.07
N LEU A 298 -0.99 1.35 18.26
CA LEU A 298 -0.90 -0.04 18.67
C LEU A 298 -0.33 -0.90 17.56
N ILE A 299 0.91 -1.38 17.75
CA ILE A 299 1.50 -2.41 16.89
C ILE A 299 1.14 -3.77 17.48
N PRO A 300 0.52 -4.67 16.70
CA PRO A 300 0.19 -6.03 17.14
C PRO A 300 1.39 -6.79 17.72
N THR A 301 1.16 -7.59 18.76
CA THR A 301 2.25 -8.29 19.46
C THR A 301 2.97 -9.32 18.59
N ASP A 302 2.29 -9.83 17.56
CA ASP A 302 2.79 -10.79 16.58
C ASP A 302 3.63 -10.17 15.45
N LEU A 303 3.75 -8.83 15.42
CA LEU A 303 4.71 -8.07 14.59
C LEU A 303 5.96 -7.62 15.36
N LEU A 304 5.98 -7.80 16.68
CA LEU A 304 7.11 -7.40 17.51
C LEU A 304 8.35 -8.27 17.24
N PRO A 305 9.55 -7.81 17.65
CA PRO A 305 10.80 -8.54 17.42
C PRO A 305 10.81 -9.97 17.98
N ASP A 306 10.63 -10.94 17.07
CA ASP A 306 10.78 -12.37 17.29
C ASP A 306 11.49 -12.99 16.08
N TYR A 307 12.74 -13.40 16.30
CA TYR A 307 13.58 -14.01 15.25
C TYR A 307 13.30 -15.51 15.07
N SER A 308 12.43 -16.11 15.89
CA SER A 308 12.02 -17.51 15.73
C SER A 308 10.91 -17.68 14.71
N THR A 309 10.09 -16.65 14.49
CA THR A 309 9.03 -16.63 13.46
C THR A 309 9.66 -16.61 12.06
N PRO A 310 9.27 -17.49 11.12
CA PRO A 310 9.73 -17.44 9.74
C PRO A 310 9.38 -16.12 9.04
N TRP A 311 10.28 -15.61 8.20
CA TRP A 311 10.10 -14.32 7.51
C TRP A 311 8.76 -14.24 6.74
N ALA A 312 8.40 -15.28 5.99
CA ALA A 312 7.17 -15.29 5.20
C ALA A 312 5.91 -15.08 6.07
N GLN A 313 5.87 -15.70 7.26
CA GLN A 313 4.75 -15.52 8.18
C GLN A 313 4.71 -14.11 8.76
N LEU A 314 5.87 -13.54 9.11
CA LEU A 314 5.97 -12.17 9.61
C LEU A 314 5.55 -11.16 8.53
N PHE A 315 5.96 -11.39 7.28
CA PHE A 315 5.65 -10.52 6.16
C PHE A 315 4.16 -10.57 5.79
N GLU A 316 3.53 -11.75 5.83
CA GLU A 316 2.08 -11.88 5.66
C GLU A 316 1.32 -11.11 6.75
N ARG A 317 1.70 -11.27 8.03
CA ARG A 317 1.09 -10.52 9.15
C ARG A 317 1.21 -9.01 8.94
N LEU A 318 2.37 -8.54 8.48
CA LEU A 318 2.59 -7.13 8.20
C LEU A 318 1.66 -6.61 7.10
N ILE A 319 1.51 -7.36 6.01
CA ILE A 319 0.62 -6.97 4.90
C ILE A 319 -0.83 -6.92 5.38
N ARG A 320 -1.29 -7.90 6.18
CA ARG A 320 -2.65 -7.89 6.75
C ARG A 320 -2.87 -6.73 7.72
N TYR A 321 -1.85 -6.35 8.49
CA TYR A 321 -1.91 -5.16 9.34
C TYR A 321 -2.08 -3.88 8.52
N LEU A 322 -1.40 -3.75 7.38
CA LEU A 322 -1.43 -2.55 6.54
C LEU A 322 -2.68 -2.46 5.65
N LEU A 323 -3.12 -3.59 5.07
CA LEU A 323 -4.19 -3.63 4.06
C LEU A 323 -5.50 -4.24 4.56
N GLY A 324 -5.57 -4.74 5.79
CA GLY A 324 -6.75 -5.36 6.37
C GLY A 324 -6.82 -6.88 6.20
N GLY A 325 -7.87 -7.48 6.77
CA GLY A 325 -8.04 -8.95 6.82
C GLY A 325 -8.52 -9.58 5.51
N ASP A 326 -9.20 -8.82 4.67
CA ASP A 326 -9.92 -9.32 3.48
C ASP A 326 -9.03 -9.59 2.27
N VAL A 327 -7.72 -9.30 2.38
CA VAL A 327 -6.76 -9.55 1.29
C VAL A 327 -6.32 -11.01 1.24
N THR A 328 -6.19 -11.53 0.03
CA THR A 328 -5.49 -12.80 -0.21
C THR A 328 -4.02 -12.49 -0.46
N ILE A 329 -3.12 -13.24 0.18
CA ILE A 329 -1.67 -13.00 0.11
C ILE A 329 -0.97 -14.31 -0.23
N ARG A 330 -0.02 -14.24 -1.17
CA ARG A 330 0.95 -15.30 -1.43
C ARG A 330 2.35 -14.72 -1.33
N ILE A 331 3.15 -15.24 -0.40
CA ILE A 331 4.55 -14.85 -0.25
C ILE A 331 5.39 -15.71 -1.17
N CYS A 332 6.29 -15.07 -1.92
CA CYS A 332 7.23 -15.77 -2.77
C CYS A 332 8.43 -16.19 -1.90
N ASP A 333 8.42 -17.44 -1.43
CA ASP A 333 9.48 -18.01 -0.59
C ASP A 333 10.87 -17.78 -1.21
N ALA A 334 11.83 -17.38 -0.38
CA ALA A 334 13.18 -16.88 -0.72
C ALA A 334 13.28 -15.44 -1.26
N SER A 335 12.17 -14.78 -1.61
CA SER A 335 12.18 -13.37 -2.04
C SER A 335 11.50 -12.43 -1.03
N GLU A 336 11.86 -11.14 -1.06
CA GLU A 336 11.12 -10.08 -0.34
C GLU A 336 9.97 -9.53 -1.21
N ARG A 337 9.18 -10.46 -1.78
CA ARG A 337 8.08 -10.17 -2.68
C ARG A 337 6.81 -10.85 -2.20
N ALA A 338 5.70 -10.12 -2.25
CA ALA A 338 4.37 -10.64 -2.00
C ALA A 338 3.46 -10.39 -3.20
N LEU A 339 2.64 -11.38 -3.53
CA LEU A 339 1.50 -11.24 -4.43
C LEU A 339 0.24 -11.05 -3.58
N ILE A 340 -0.54 -10.03 -3.90
CA ILE A 340 -1.69 -9.58 -3.13
C ILE A 340 -2.90 -9.51 -4.09
N SER A 341 -4.02 -10.11 -3.69
CA SER A 341 -5.30 -10.02 -4.39
C SER A 341 -6.33 -9.41 -3.47
N SER A 342 -6.98 -8.35 -3.93
CA SER A 342 -8.00 -7.64 -3.17
C SER A 342 -8.99 -6.96 -4.10
N SER A 343 -10.23 -6.79 -3.66
CA SER A 343 -11.18 -5.93 -4.35
C SER A 343 -11.00 -4.48 -3.91
N GLY A 344 -11.36 -3.52 -4.75
CA GLY A 344 -11.21 -2.10 -4.43
C GLY A 344 -11.77 -1.20 -5.51
N TYR A 345 -11.35 0.06 -5.52
CA TYR A 345 -11.69 1.01 -6.57
C TYR A 345 -10.60 2.07 -6.76
N ILE A 346 -10.56 2.66 -7.94
CA ILE A 346 -9.66 3.76 -8.26
C ILE A 346 -10.21 5.06 -7.66
N LEU A 347 -9.36 5.76 -6.90
CA LEU A 347 -9.66 7.06 -6.31
C LEU A 347 -9.12 8.22 -7.14
N GLY A 348 -7.96 8.02 -7.78
CA GLY A 348 -7.26 9.08 -8.47
C GLY A 348 -6.12 8.57 -9.35
N LYS A 349 -5.54 9.51 -10.11
CA LYS A 349 -4.43 9.26 -11.03
C LYS A 349 -3.42 10.40 -10.97
N VAL A 350 -2.14 10.05 -10.98
CA VAL A 350 -1.05 11.01 -10.98
C VAL A 350 -0.87 11.61 -12.37
N LEU A 351 -0.98 12.93 -12.47
CA LEU A 351 -0.85 13.70 -13.72
C LEU A 351 0.49 14.42 -13.84
N SER A 352 1.08 14.84 -12.71
CA SER A 352 2.38 15.51 -12.73
C SER A 352 3.21 15.14 -11.50
N VAL A 353 4.54 15.17 -11.64
CA VAL A 353 5.49 14.95 -10.55
C VAL A 353 6.59 15.98 -10.68
N ARG A 354 6.86 16.71 -9.59
CA ARG A 354 7.93 17.71 -9.51
C ARG A 354 8.78 17.40 -8.30
N SER A 355 10.10 17.40 -8.50
CA SER A 355 11.04 17.32 -7.37
C SER A 355 11.03 18.64 -6.62
N SER A 356 10.68 18.60 -5.33
CA SER A 356 10.75 19.78 -4.47
C SER A 356 12.22 20.18 -4.27
N GLN A 357 12.55 21.45 -4.51
CA GLN A 357 13.92 21.97 -4.33
C GLN A 357 14.26 22.36 -2.88
N HIS A 358 13.24 22.45 -1.99
CA HIS A 358 13.39 23.04 -0.66
C HIS A 358 12.70 22.25 0.48
N GLU A 359 11.77 21.34 0.16
CA GLU A 359 11.06 20.47 1.10
C GLU A 359 11.37 18.98 0.80
N ASP A 360 11.29 18.13 1.83
CA ASP A 360 11.59 16.70 1.71
C ASP A 360 10.49 15.92 1.01
N GLY A 361 10.61 15.76 -0.31
CA GLY A 361 9.64 14.97 -1.05
C GLY A 361 9.48 15.28 -2.54
N GLN A 362 8.39 14.73 -3.08
CA GLN A 362 7.89 14.98 -4.41
C GLN A 362 6.56 15.74 -4.32
N ASP A 363 6.41 16.82 -5.08
CA ASP A 363 5.12 17.44 -5.30
C ASP A 363 4.43 16.70 -6.45
N VAL A 364 3.29 16.11 -6.15
CA VAL A 364 2.53 15.23 -7.04
C VAL A 364 1.18 15.87 -7.34
N GLY A 365 0.94 16.06 -8.63
CA GLY A 365 -0.35 16.46 -9.16
C GLY A 365 -1.29 15.26 -9.29
N LEU A 366 -2.37 15.24 -8.52
CA LEU A 366 -3.35 14.17 -8.48
C LEU A 366 -4.70 14.66 -9.02
N ALA A 367 -5.26 13.94 -9.99
CA ALA A 367 -6.67 14.07 -10.34
C ALA A 367 -7.49 13.02 -9.60
N THR A 368 -8.51 13.44 -8.86
CA THR A 368 -9.42 12.53 -8.13
C THR A 368 -10.69 12.31 -8.93
N ARG A 369 -11.35 11.16 -8.74
CA ARG A 369 -12.66 10.93 -9.37
C ARG A 369 -13.72 11.87 -8.82
N ASP A 370 -14.45 12.52 -9.71
CA ASP A 370 -15.63 13.32 -9.38
C ASP A 370 -16.88 12.43 -9.28
N ILE A 371 -18.02 13.01 -8.90
CA ILE A 371 -19.31 12.32 -8.71
C ILE A 371 -19.80 11.62 -9.99
N ASP A 372 -19.38 12.09 -11.16
CA ASP A 372 -19.73 11.49 -12.45
C ASP A 372 -18.78 10.36 -12.90
N GLY A 373 -17.76 10.04 -12.08
CA GLY A 373 -16.78 9.00 -12.37
C GLY A 373 -15.63 9.45 -13.28
N SER A 374 -15.60 10.71 -13.72
CA SER A 374 -14.47 11.25 -14.49
C SER A 374 -13.37 11.79 -13.58
N PHE A 375 -12.15 11.89 -14.09
CA PHE A 375 -11.07 12.55 -13.36
C PHE A 375 -11.27 14.07 -13.35
N GLY A 376 -11.41 14.62 -12.14
CA GLY A 376 -11.55 16.05 -11.89
C GLY A 376 -10.24 16.83 -12.05
N PRO A 377 -10.22 18.11 -11.66
CA PRO A 377 -9.04 18.97 -11.80
C PRO A 377 -7.87 18.47 -10.94
N GLU A 378 -6.65 18.75 -11.41
CA GLU A 378 -5.41 18.42 -10.71
C GLU A 378 -5.31 19.16 -9.36
N THR A 379 -5.02 18.41 -8.31
CA THR A 379 -4.72 18.90 -6.97
C THR A 379 -3.26 18.59 -6.63
N GLN A 380 -2.57 19.53 -6.01
CA GLN A 380 -1.16 19.33 -5.63
C GLN A 380 -1.09 18.68 -4.25
N TRP A 381 -0.27 17.64 -4.13
CA TRP A 381 -0.05 16.90 -2.91
C TRP A 381 1.44 16.65 -2.72
N HIS A 382 1.94 16.85 -1.49
CA HIS A 382 3.34 16.64 -1.17
C HIS A 382 3.53 15.25 -0.54
N ILE A 383 4.47 14.46 -1.09
CA ILE A 383 4.80 13.10 -0.64
C ILE A 383 6.24 13.08 -0.16
N PRO A 384 6.58 12.43 0.96
CA PRO A 384 7.96 12.19 1.33
C PRO A 384 8.75 11.48 0.21
N ASP A 385 10.09 11.64 0.20
CA ASP A 385 10.96 10.86 -0.68
C ASP A 385 10.84 9.37 -0.33
N ILE A 386 10.08 8.63 -1.14
CA ILE A 386 9.87 7.19 -0.98
C ILE A 386 10.90 6.39 -1.78
N ALA A 387 11.11 5.13 -1.39
CA ALA A 387 12.10 4.27 -2.00
C ALA A 387 11.82 3.98 -3.49
N LYS A 388 10.55 3.94 -3.88
CA LYS A 388 10.09 3.84 -5.28
C LYS A 388 9.42 5.16 -5.67
N PRO A 389 10.06 6.05 -6.43
CA PRO A 389 9.49 7.38 -6.69
C PRO A 389 8.17 7.27 -7.45
N VAL A 390 7.21 8.13 -7.09
CA VAL A 390 5.93 8.25 -7.80
C VAL A 390 6.19 8.81 -9.21
N GLN A 391 5.42 8.35 -10.19
CA GLN A 391 5.51 8.74 -11.60
C GLN A 391 4.14 9.12 -12.16
N VAL A 392 4.16 9.87 -13.25
CA VAL A 392 2.95 10.18 -14.03
C VAL A 392 2.33 8.89 -14.54
N GLY A 393 1.02 8.75 -14.35
CA GLY A 393 0.26 7.54 -14.69
C GLY A 393 0.02 6.59 -13.52
N ASP A 394 0.69 6.78 -12.38
CA ASP A 394 0.43 5.98 -11.18
C ASP A 394 -1.02 6.17 -10.70
N LEU A 395 -1.64 5.07 -10.25
CA LEU A 395 -3.03 5.03 -9.82
C LEU A 395 -3.11 5.02 -8.29
N VAL A 396 -3.99 5.85 -7.73
CA VAL A 396 -4.33 5.83 -6.30
C VAL A 396 -5.60 5.03 -6.16
N CYS A 397 -5.54 3.93 -5.40
CA CYS A 397 -6.62 2.97 -5.26
C CYS A 397 -6.99 2.76 -3.79
N GLN A 398 -8.28 2.62 -3.48
CA GLN A 398 -8.73 2.15 -2.18
C GLN A 398 -8.98 0.66 -2.26
N LEU A 399 -8.23 -0.13 -1.49
CA LEU A 399 -8.52 -1.56 -1.32
C LEU A 399 -9.56 -1.73 -0.20
N HIS A 400 -10.47 -2.68 -0.37
CA HIS A 400 -11.44 -3.01 0.69
C HIS A 400 -10.70 -3.53 1.93
N GLY A 401 -11.16 -3.07 3.10
CA GLY A 401 -10.53 -3.41 4.39
C GLY A 401 -9.29 -2.58 4.76
N ALA A 402 -8.65 -1.91 3.78
CA ALA A 402 -7.47 -1.08 4.05
C ALA A 402 -7.87 0.27 4.66
N ALA A 403 -7.14 0.71 5.69
CA ALA A 403 -7.41 1.99 6.37
C ALA A 403 -6.95 3.21 5.56
N LYS A 404 -5.95 3.03 4.69
CA LYS A 404 -5.37 4.04 3.80
C LYS A 404 -5.45 3.55 2.36
N PRO A 405 -5.39 4.45 1.35
CA PRO A 405 -5.32 4.03 -0.04
C PRO A 405 -3.95 3.40 -0.36
N THR A 406 -3.73 3.00 -1.60
CA THR A 406 -2.48 2.39 -2.10
C THR A 406 -2.15 3.00 -3.46
N ILE A 407 -0.88 3.34 -3.69
CA ILE A 407 -0.41 3.82 -4.99
C ILE A 407 0.19 2.64 -5.76
N ILE A 408 -0.31 2.41 -6.97
CA ILE A 408 0.08 1.29 -7.82
C ILE A 408 0.51 1.78 -9.21
N ARG A 409 1.40 1.02 -9.84
CA ARG A 409 1.89 1.28 -11.21
C ARG A 409 1.76 0.02 -12.06
N LEU A 410 1.32 0.18 -13.31
CA LEU A 410 1.31 -0.91 -14.28
C LEU A 410 2.74 -1.24 -14.74
N PHE A 411 3.10 -2.53 -14.69
CA PHE A 411 4.33 -3.10 -15.22
C PHE A 411 4.00 -4.27 -16.15
N HIS A 412 4.15 -4.08 -17.46
CA HIS A 412 3.81 -5.04 -18.50
C HIS A 412 2.37 -5.58 -18.36
N ASP A 413 2.16 -6.61 -17.53
CA ASP A 413 0.88 -7.34 -17.34
C ASP A 413 0.34 -7.32 -15.89
N HIS A 414 1.06 -6.74 -14.93
CA HIS A 414 0.66 -6.71 -13.52
C HIS A 414 0.82 -5.31 -12.91
N PHE A 415 0.20 -5.08 -11.76
CA PHE A 415 0.38 -3.84 -10.99
C PHE A 415 1.35 -4.04 -9.84
N SER A 416 2.36 -3.17 -9.69
CA SER A 416 3.20 -3.16 -8.50
C SER A 416 2.76 -2.05 -7.54
N ILE A 417 2.80 -2.36 -6.25
CA ILE A 417 2.67 -1.35 -5.19
C ILE A 417 3.93 -0.48 -5.20
N ILE A 418 3.71 0.83 -5.32
CA ILE A 418 4.73 1.88 -5.23
C ILE A 418 4.74 2.45 -3.81
N MET A 419 3.55 2.69 -3.24
CA MET A 419 3.37 3.14 -1.86
C MET A 419 2.18 2.41 -1.25
N ILE A 420 2.40 1.69 -0.15
CA ILE A 420 1.35 0.83 0.42
C ILE A 420 0.31 1.62 1.22
N ALA A 421 0.73 2.70 1.88
CA ALA A 421 -0.11 3.46 2.81
C ALA A 421 0.24 4.97 2.80
N PRO A 422 -0.02 5.68 1.69
CA PRO A 422 0.24 7.11 1.58
C PRO A 422 -0.53 7.91 2.64
N PRO A 423 0.03 9.03 3.15
CA PRO A 423 -0.67 9.95 4.04
C PRO A 423 -1.67 10.82 3.25
N LEU A 424 -2.67 10.15 2.65
CA LEU A 424 -3.67 10.77 1.79
C LEU A 424 -5.07 10.37 2.25
N GLU A 425 -5.90 11.38 2.51
CA GLU A 425 -7.32 11.20 2.83
C GLU A 425 -8.16 11.67 1.64
N LEU A 426 -8.65 10.72 0.85
CA LEU A 426 -9.59 10.99 -0.24
C LEU A 426 -11.00 10.55 0.15
N LYS A 427 -11.99 11.35 -0.26
CA LYS A 427 -13.40 10.96 -0.10
C LYS A 427 -13.72 9.82 -1.06
N GLN A 428 -14.46 8.83 -0.58
CA GLN A 428 -14.98 7.76 -1.41
C GLN A 428 -16.00 8.32 -2.41
N PRO A 429 -15.87 8.07 -3.73
CA PRO A 429 -16.87 8.46 -4.70
C PRO A 429 -18.18 7.70 -4.46
N MET A 430 -19.33 8.32 -4.75
CA MET A 430 -20.64 7.72 -4.51
C MET A 430 -21.02 6.58 -5.49
N ALA A 431 -20.24 6.41 -6.56
CA ALA A 431 -20.52 5.45 -7.62
C ALA A 431 -19.21 4.92 -8.22
N ASN A 432 -18.57 3.97 -7.56
CA ASN A 432 -17.43 3.25 -8.11
C ASN A 432 -17.77 1.77 -8.30
N THR A 433 -17.41 1.25 -9.48
CA THR A 433 -17.42 -0.19 -9.73
C THR A 433 -16.30 -0.83 -8.91
N SER A 434 -16.65 -1.84 -8.11
CA SER A 434 -15.63 -2.62 -7.41
C SER A 434 -14.83 -3.42 -8.43
N LEU A 435 -13.51 -3.22 -8.47
CA LEU A 435 -12.55 -3.93 -9.31
C LEU A 435 -11.79 -4.95 -8.48
N ILE A 436 -11.24 -5.97 -9.13
CA ILE A 436 -10.32 -6.93 -8.52
C ILE A 436 -8.90 -6.54 -8.92
N PHE A 437 -8.03 -6.36 -7.93
CA PHE A 437 -6.64 -5.97 -8.09
C PHE A 437 -5.74 -7.16 -7.81
N PHE A 438 -4.85 -7.45 -8.75
CA PHE A 438 -3.71 -8.35 -8.56
C PHE A 438 -2.45 -7.49 -8.49
N LEU A 439 -1.88 -7.41 -7.29
CA LEU A 439 -0.79 -6.51 -6.95
C LEU A 439 0.47 -7.29 -6.57
N SER A 440 1.63 -6.81 -6.96
CA SER A 440 2.92 -7.26 -6.44
C SER A 440 3.51 -6.19 -5.52
N TRP A 441 3.95 -6.58 -4.32
CA TRP A 441 4.77 -5.73 -3.47
C TRP A 441 6.17 -6.31 -3.39
N ASP A 442 7.08 -5.74 -4.18
CA ASP A 442 8.45 -6.22 -4.32
C ASP A 442 9.45 -5.24 -3.67
N TRP A 443 10.23 -5.72 -2.71
CA TRP A 443 11.27 -4.93 -2.05
C TRP A 443 12.68 -5.11 -2.64
N GLN A 444 12.85 -6.01 -3.63
CA GLN A 444 14.15 -6.35 -4.23
C GLN A 444 14.49 -5.49 -5.46
N ASP A 445 13.49 -5.04 -6.23
CA ASP A 445 13.68 -4.14 -7.38
C ASP A 445 13.04 -2.75 -7.16
N PRO A 446 13.75 -1.81 -6.52
CA PRO A 446 13.21 -0.49 -6.23
C PRO A 446 13.16 0.46 -7.43
N HIS A 447 13.86 0.15 -8.53
CA HIS A 447 13.94 1.02 -9.70
C HIS A 447 13.30 0.43 -10.96
N GLY A 448 12.73 -0.78 -10.88
CA GLY A 448 12.23 -1.50 -12.05
C GLY A 448 13.36 -1.89 -13.03
N LYS A 449 14.62 -1.94 -12.55
CA LYS A 449 15.80 -2.17 -13.40
C LYS A 449 15.94 -3.64 -13.81
N LEU A 450 15.34 -4.59 -13.08
CA LEU A 450 15.42 -6.03 -13.38
C LEU A 450 14.43 -6.49 -14.45
N LEU A 451 13.65 -5.58 -15.04
CA LEU A 451 12.56 -5.91 -15.97
C LEU A 451 12.77 -5.38 -17.40
N SER A 452 14.01 -5.07 -17.78
CA SER A 452 14.37 -5.07 -19.20
C SER A 452 14.39 -6.54 -19.67
N LEU A 453 13.61 -6.88 -20.70
CA LEU A 453 13.53 -8.24 -21.26
C LEU A 453 14.92 -8.79 -21.67
N ASP A 454 15.88 -7.90 -21.95
CA ASP A 454 17.25 -8.26 -22.31
C ASP A 454 18.05 -8.78 -21.10
N ASP A 455 17.81 -8.28 -19.89
CA ASP A 455 18.50 -8.73 -18.68
C ASP A 455 17.83 -9.98 -18.06
N ALA A 456 16.51 -10.13 -18.24
CA ALA A 456 15.73 -11.28 -17.75
C ALA A 456 16.14 -12.62 -18.41
N GLN A 457 16.74 -12.60 -19.60
CA GLN A 457 17.29 -13.81 -20.23
C GLN A 457 18.65 -14.23 -19.64
N SER A 458 19.32 -13.36 -18.89
CA SER A 458 20.69 -13.60 -18.42
C SER A 458 20.80 -14.04 -16.96
N SER A 459 19.81 -13.74 -16.11
CA SER A 459 19.77 -14.23 -14.73
C SER A 459 18.92 -15.49 -14.63
N LEU A 460 19.61 -16.63 -14.56
CA LEU A 460 19.04 -17.94 -14.32
C LEU A 460 18.34 -18.00 -12.95
N ASP A 461 17.03 -17.70 -12.90
CA ASP A 461 16.07 -18.21 -11.90
C ASP A 461 14.64 -18.05 -12.45
N ASN A 462 14.31 -18.92 -13.42
CA ASN A 462 13.00 -19.09 -14.05
C ASN A 462 11.97 -19.81 -13.15
N THR A 463 11.94 -19.57 -11.84
CA THR A 463 11.24 -20.48 -10.90
C THR A 463 9.94 -19.97 -10.27
N LEU A 464 9.52 -18.72 -10.47
CA LEU A 464 8.24 -18.25 -9.91
C LEU A 464 7.45 -17.35 -10.89
N PRO A 465 6.23 -17.72 -11.31
CA PRO A 465 5.42 -16.90 -12.20
C PRO A 465 4.99 -15.59 -11.53
N TRP A 466 4.89 -14.51 -12.33
CA TRP A 466 4.30 -13.22 -11.93
C TRP A 466 2.78 -13.30 -11.70
N HIS A 467 2.21 -14.48 -11.93
CA HIS A 467 0.80 -14.79 -11.86
C HIS A 467 0.48 -15.66 -10.65
N TRP A 468 -0.74 -15.54 -10.14
CA TRP A 468 -1.21 -16.22 -8.94
C TRP A 468 -1.21 -17.75 -9.07
N GLY A 469 -1.32 -18.29 -10.29
CA GLY A 469 -1.14 -19.72 -10.61
C GLY A 469 -2.12 -20.68 -9.91
N HIS A 470 -3.09 -21.19 -10.70
CA HIS A 470 -4.08 -22.25 -10.41
C HIS A 470 -4.99 -22.14 -9.17
N GLN A 471 -6.24 -21.74 -9.42
CA GLN A 471 -7.46 -22.32 -8.84
C GLN A 471 -8.71 -22.01 -9.70
N CYS A 472 -8.72 -22.42 -10.97
CA CYS A 472 -9.97 -22.62 -11.72
C CYS A 472 -9.72 -23.64 -12.85
N ALA A 473 -10.60 -24.63 -12.98
CA ALA A 473 -10.46 -25.72 -13.96
C ALA A 473 -10.91 -25.34 -15.38
N ALA A 474 -11.34 -24.09 -15.61
CA ALA A 474 -12.00 -23.67 -16.86
C ALA A 474 -11.38 -22.42 -17.53
N CYS A 475 -10.31 -21.84 -17.00
CA CYS A 475 -9.56 -20.73 -17.60
C CYS A 475 -8.17 -20.66 -16.97
N SER A 476 -7.12 -20.34 -17.74
CA SER A 476 -5.81 -20.07 -17.12
C SER A 476 -5.96 -18.86 -16.19
N SER A 477 -5.41 -18.94 -14.97
CA SER A 477 -5.45 -17.83 -14.00
C SER A 477 -4.90 -16.53 -14.60
N GLU A 478 -4.00 -16.65 -15.56
CA GLU A 478 -3.33 -15.55 -16.26
C GLU A 478 -4.29 -14.73 -17.12
N LEU A 479 -5.21 -15.35 -17.88
CA LEU A 479 -6.17 -14.61 -18.70
C LEU A 479 -7.18 -13.84 -17.86
N TYR A 480 -7.55 -14.37 -16.68
CA TYR A 480 -8.43 -13.66 -15.75
C TYR A 480 -7.73 -12.47 -15.08
N GLU A 481 -6.45 -12.61 -14.70
CA GLU A 481 -5.64 -11.48 -14.22
C GLU A 481 -5.53 -10.39 -15.29
N LEU A 482 -5.28 -10.79 -16.54
CA LEU A 482 -5.18 -9.88 -17.68
C LEU A 482 -6.51 -9.16 -17.97
N TRP A 483 -7.63 -9.87 -17.83
CA TRP A 483 -8.98 -9.31 -17.88
C TRP A 483 -9.18 -8.24 -16.81
N CYS A 484 -8.85 -8.54 -15.54
CA CYS A 484 -8.92 -7.57 -14.46
C CYS A 484 -8.02 -6.35 -14.71
N THR A 485 -6.80 -6.55 -15.23
CA THR A 485 -5.91 -5.47 -15.66
C THR A 485 -6.55 -4.60 -16.75
N GLY A 486 -7.19 -5.21 -17.75
CA GLY A 486 -7.93 -4.49 -18.79
C GLY A 486 -9.07 -3.64 -18.23
N LEU A 487 -9.82 -4.16 -17.25
CA LEU A 487 -10.89 -3.42 -16.56
C LEU A 487 -10.35 -2.24 -15.75
N ILE A 488 -9.24 -2.41 -15.03
CA ILE A 488 -8.58 -1.33 -14.28
C ILE A 488 -8.12 -0.23 -15.24
N LEU A 489 -7.56 -0.60 -16.40
CA LEU A 489 -7.07 0.36 -17.40
C LEU A 489 -8.21 1.12 -18.09
N ASP A 490 -9.33 0.45 -18.38
CA ASP A 490 -10.53 1.13 -18.90
C ASP A 490 -11.06 2.13 -17.87
N GLU A 491 -11.14 1.73 -16.60
CA GLU A 491 -11.56 2.63 -15.53
C GLU A 491 -10.56 3.79 -15.39
N ALA A 492 -9.25 3.55 -15.49
CA ALA A 492 -8.19 4.56 -15.44
C ALA A 492 -8.10 5.49 -16.66
N GLU A 493 -9.05 5.39 -17.60
CA GLU A 493 -9.10 6.11 -18.87
C GLU A 493 -7.87 5.87 -19.77
N GLU A 494 -7.20 4.73 -19.59
CA GLU A 494 -6.06 4.27 -20.39
C GLU A 494 -6.53 3.36 -21.53
N TYR A 495 -7.45 3.88 -22.36
CA TYR A 495 -8.23 3.05 -23.30
C TYR A 495 -7.39 2.25 -24.29
N ARG A 496 -6.26 2.79 -24.77
CA ARG A 496 -5.35 2.06 -25.67
C ARG A 496 -4.68 0.86 -25.00
N LEU A 497 -4.28 1.03 -23.74
CA LEU A 497 -3.71 -0.06 -22.97
C LEU A 497 -4.78 -1.08 -22.61
N ALA A 498 -5.98 -0.62 -22.24
CA ALA A 498 -7.14 -1.47 -21.98
C ALA A 498 -7.49 -2.32 -23.21
N GLU A 499 -7.62 -1.70 -24.39
CA GLU A 499 -7.86 -2.39 -25.67
C GLU A 499 -6.82 -3.49 -25.91
N ASN A 500 -5.53 -3.17 -25.79
CA ASN A 500 -4.46 -4.13 -26.01
C ASN A 500 -4.57 -5.35 -25.09
N LYS A 501 -4.83 -5.14 -23.79
CA LYS A 501 -4.99 -6.23 -22.82
C LYS A 501 -6.24 -7.07 -23.11
N LEU A 502 -7.35 -6.42 -23.39
CA LEU A 502 -8.61 -7.10 -23.69
C LEU A 502 -8.55 -7.88 -25.01
N GLN A 503 -7.81 -7.42 -26.02
CA GLN A 503 -7.58 -8.19 -27.27
C GLN A 503 -6.77 -9.47 -27.01
N GLN A 504 -5.78 -9.41 -26.12
CA GLN A 504 -5.03 -10.60 -25.70
C GLN A 504 -5.93 -11.58 -24.95
N VAL A 505 -6.78 -11.08 -24.05
CA VAL A 505 -7.78 -11.89 -23.34
C VAL A 505 -8.75 -12.56 -24.33
N LEU A 506 -9.29 -11.80 -25.29
CA LEU A 506 -10.22 -12.31 -26.30
C LEU A 506 -9.58 -13.44 -27.11
N SER A 507 -8.37 -13.21 -27.64
CA SER A 507 -7.65 -14.23 -28.40
C SER A 507 -7.43 -15.50 -27.57
N GLY A 508 -7.01 -15.34 -26.30
CA GLY A 508 -6.81 -16.46 -25.39
C GLY A 508 -8.10 -17.20 -25.03
N TYR A 509 -9.22 -16.50 -24.84
CA TYR A 509 -10.52 -17.11 -24.56
C TYR A 509 -11.10 -17.84 -25.77
N GLU A 510 -11.02 -17.26 -26.96
CA GLU A 510 -11.43 -17.92 -28.21
C GLU A 510 -10.67 -19.25 -28.41
N GLU A 511 -9.37 -19.26 -28.11
CA GLU A 511 -8.52 -20.46 -28.23
C GLU A 511 -8.81 -21.51 -27.14
N THR A 512 -9.07 -21.09 -25.91
CA THR A 512 -9.12 -22.00 -24.74
C THR A 512 -10.52 -22.48 -24.35
N ILE A 513 -11.52 -21.60 -24.46
CA ILE A 513 -12.90 -21.84 -23.97
C ILE A 513 -13.96 -21.67 -25.07
N GLY A 514 -13.59 -21.09 -26.21
CA GLY A 514 -14.44 -20.94 -27.40
C GLY A 514 -15.16 -19.59 -27.49
N ALA A 515 -15.58 -19.24 -28.71
CA ALA A 515 -16.17 -17.93 -29.05
C ALA A 515 -17.52 -17.67 -28.36
N GLU A 516 -18.33 -18.71 -28.15
CA GLU A 516 -19.69 -18.64 -27.60
C GLU A 516 -19.71 -18.70 -26.05
N ASP A 517 -18.55 -18.78 -25.41
CA ASP A 517 -18.50 -18.79 -23.93
C ASP A 517 -18.86 -17.40 -23.39
N PRO A 518 -19.70 -17.29 -22.33
CA PRO A 518 -20.11 -16.01 -21.76
C PRO A 518 -18.95 -15.07 -21.40
N ARG A 519 -17.77 -15.61 -21.06
CA ARG A 519 -16.58 -14.81 -20.75
C ARG A 519 -15.96 -14.21 -22.01
N THR A 520 -15.96 -14.95 -23.12
CA THR A 520 -15.51 -14.48 -24.42
C THR A 520 -16.41 -13.36 -24.91
N LEU A 521 -17.73 -13.55 -24.83
CA LEU A 521 -18.74 -12.54 -25.18
C LEU A 521 -18.64 -11.29 -24.31
N ALA A 522 -18.53 -11.44 -23.00
CA ALA A 522 -18.32 -10.31 -22.09
C ALA A 522 -17.03 -9.54 -22.42
N CYS A 523 -15.99 -10.23 -22.90
CA CYS A 523 -14.77 -9.60 -23.37
C CYS A 523 -14.96 -8.81 -24.67
N MET A 524 -15.73 -9.36 -25.61
CA MET A 524 -16.11 -8.68 -26.86
C MET A 524 -16.93 -7.42 -26.59
N ASP A 525 -17.94 -7.50 -25.72
CA ASP A 525 -18.78 -6.36 -25.35
C ASP A 525 -17.97 -5.25 -24.68
N LYS A 526 -17.05 -5.64 -23.79
CA LYS A 526 -16.16 -4.68 -23.14
C LYS A 526 -15.21 -4.02 -24.13
N LEU A 527 -14.64 -4.78 -25.07
CA LEU A 527 -13.82 -4.24 -26.17
C LEU A 527 -14.60 -3.26 -27.04
N ALA A 528 -15.84 -3.58 -27.40
CA ALA A 528 -16.71 -2.68 -28.16
C ALA A 528 -16.95 -1.36 -27.41
N LEU A 529 -17.17 -1.41 -26.10
CA LEU A 529 -17.30 -0.22 -25.26
C LEU A 529 -16.00 0.61 -25.25
N VAL A 530 -14.84 -0.03 -25.11
CA VAL A 530 -13.53 0.66 -25.16
C VAL A 530 -13.32 1.31 -26.53
N HIS A 531 -13.59 0.62 -27.64
CA HIS A 531 -13.52 1.19 -28.98
C HIS A 531 -14.45 2.39 -29.15
N LYS A 532 -15.67 2.34 -28.58
CA LYS A 532 -16.60 3.48 -28.56
C LYS A 532 -16.01 4.66 -27.79
N LYS A 533 -15.43 4.44 -26.60
CA LYS A 533 -14.76 5.49 -25.82
C LYS A 533 -13.55 6.08 -26.55
N MET A 534 -12.87 5.30 -27.38
CA MET A 534 -11.77 5.73 -28.24
C MET A 534 -12.22 6.47 -29.52
N GLY A 535 -13.53 6.50 -29.82
CA GLY A 535 -14.07 7.08 -31.06
C GLY A 535 -13.77 6.26 -32.31
N LEU A 536 -13.49 4.97 -32.18
CA LEU A 536 -13.21 4.04 -33.29
C LEU A 536 -14.49 3.44 -33.92
N LEU A 537 -15.64 3.62 -33.27
CA LEU A 537 -16.96 3.20 -33.75
C LEU A 537 -17.81 4.46 -33.99
N ASN A 538 -18.43 4.57 -35.18
CA ASN A 538 -19.46 5.58 -35.45
C ASN A 538 -20.70 5.29 -34.59
N ASP A 539 -21.55 6.29 -34.36
CA ASP A 539 -22.83 6.23 -33.60
C ASP A 539 -23.91 5.31 -34.22
N GLU A 540 -23.53 4.26 -34.95
CA GLU A 540 -24.43 3.18 -35.30
C GLU A 540 -24.39 2.14 -34.17
N GLU A 541 -25.42 2.18 -33.33
CA GLU A 541 -25.68 1.16 -32.31
C GLU A 541 -25.55 -0.24 -32.93
N PRO A 542 -24.72 -1.15 -32.38
CA PRO A 542 -24.85 -2.55 -32.72
C PRO A 542 -26.20 -3.02 -32.16
N ASN A 543 -27.18 -3.16 -33.04
CA ASN A 543 -28.39 -3.96 -32.81
C ASN A 543 -28.01 -5.45 -32.73
N MET A 544 -27.15 -5.82 -31.78
CA MET A 544 -26.96 -7.20 -31.37
C MET A 544 -27.64 -7.36 -30.03
N VAL A 545 -28.64 -8.24 -30.00
CA VAL A 545 -29.19 -8.79 -28.76
C VAL A 545 -28.07 -9.65 -28.18
N PRO A 546 -27.52 -9.35 -26.98
CA PRO A 546 -26.52 -10.22 -26.36
C PRO A 546 -27.11 -11.61 -26.13
N GLU A 547 -26.34 -12.67 -26.37
CA GLU A 547 -26.76 -14.08 -26.23
C GLU A 547 -27.33 -14.40 -24.84
N GLU A 548 -26.98 -13.58 -23.84
CA GLU A 548 -27.43 -13.63 -22.44
C GLU A 548 -28.95 -13.42 -22.25
N LEU A 549 -29.66 -12.94 -23.29
CA LEU A 549 -31.12 -12.79 -23.30
C LEU A 549 -31.84 -13.86 -24.13
N HIS A 550 -31.19 -14.99 -24.44
CA HIS A 550 -31.79 -16.10 -25.20
C HIS A 550 -33.17 -16.46 -24.65
N GLY A 551 -34.18 -16.30 -25.50
CA GLY A 551 -35.57 -16.59 -25.20
C GLY A 551 -36.49 -15.38 -25.27
N LEU A 552 -36.01 -14.13 -25.19
CA LEU A 552 -36.88 -12.97 -25.41
C LEU A 552 -37.37 -12.93 -26.86
N ARG A 553 -38.66 -12.71 -27.06
CA ARG A 553 -39.21 -12.48 -28.40
C ARG A 553 -38.69 -11.14 -28.93
N LEU A 554 -38.32 -11.07 -30.20
CA LEU A 554 -37.88 -9.82 -30.86
C LEU A 554 -38.88 -8.67 -30.71
N SER A 555 -40.18 -8.97 -30.62
CA SER A 555 -41.24 -7.99 -30.35
C SER A 555 -41.14 -7.35 -28.96
N GLU A 556 -40.62 -8.07 -27.97
CA GLU A 556 -40.49 -7.58 -26.59
C GLU A 556 -39.35 -6.57 -26.46
N LEU A 557 -38.25 -6.78 -27.19
CA LEU A 557 -37.08 -5.88 -27.22
C LEU A 557 -37.43 -4.47 -27.72
N SER A 558 -38.36 -4.36 -28.68
CA SER A 558 -38.90 -3.06 -29.09
C SER A 558 -39.79 -2.43 -28.01
N SER A 559 -40.53 -3.25 -27.27
CA SER A 559 -41.47 -2.76 -26.24
C SER A 559 -40.82 -2.39 -24.91
N LEU A 560 -39.58 -2.83 -24.63
CA LEU A 560 -38.83 -2.40 -23.43
C LEU A 560 -38.73 -0.88 -23.31
N ASN A 561 -38.62 -0.18 -24.43
CA ASN A 561 -38.50 1.27 -24.46
C ASN A 561 -39.84 1.96 -24.12
N ASP A 562 -40.95 1.34 -24.53
CA ASP A 562 -42.30 1.81 -24.21
C ASP A 562 -42.68 1.54 -22.75
N TRP A 563 -42.00 0.60 -22.09
CA TRP A 563 -42.25 0.23 -20.69
C TRP A 563 -41.30 0.88 -19.71
N THR A 564 -40.30 1.61 -20.20
CA THR A 564 -39.27 2.28 -19.39
C THR A 564 -39.44 3.78 -19.54
N PHE A 565 -39.48 4.48 -18.42
CA PHE A 565 -39.81 5.90 -18.35
C PHE A 565 -38.72 6.69 -17.64
N ARG A 566 -38.49 7.90 -18.10
CA ARG A 566 -37.61 8.86 -17.43
C ARG A 566 -38.42 9.64 -16.41
N LEU A 567 -37.89 9.72 -15.19
CA LEU A 567 -38.39 10.58 -14.13
C LEU A 567 -37.59 11.87 -14.08
N LYS A 568 -38.29 12.98 -13.86
CA LYS A 568 -37.72 14.26 -13.43
C LYS A 568 -38.46 14.69 -12.18
N PHE A 569 -37.73 15.07 -11.14
CA PHE A 569 -38.30 15.43 -9.84
C PHE A 569 -37.42 16.42 -9.11
N LYS A 570 -37.96 17.05 -8.07
CA LYS A 570 -37.29 18.09 -7.31
C LYS A 570 -37.14 17.67 -5.85
N GLN A 571 -35.91 17.75 -5.34
CA GLN A 571 -35.58 17.49 -3.93
C GLN A 571 -34.74 18.65 -3.40
N LYS A 572 -35.15 19.25 -2.28
CA LYS A 572 -34.48 20.41 -1.67
C LYS A 572 -34.20 21.56 -2.66
N GLY A 573 -35.09 21.77 -3.63
CA GLY A 573 -34.91 22.82 -4.65
C GLY A 573 -34.13 22.39 -5.91
N VAL A 574 -33.47 21.22 -5.89
CA VAL A 574 -32.61 20.72 -6.97
C VAL A 574 -33.35 19.75 -7.87
N ILE A 575 -33.24 19.92 -9.19
CA ILE A 575 -33.80 19.00 -10.19
C ILE A 575 -32.91 17.76 -10.28
N ARG A 576 -33.53 16.59 -10.17
CA ARG A 576 -32.92 15.27 -10.29
C ARG A 576 -33.65 14.42 -11.31
N TYR A 577 -32.99 13.36 -11.76
CA TYR A 577 -33.50 12.43 -12.74
C TYR A 577 -33.38 11.00 -12.24
N GLY A 578 -34.29 10.15 -12.68
CA GLY A 578 -34.29 8.72 -12.40
C GLY A 578 -34.99 7.96 -13.52
N THR A 579 -35.11 6.66 -13.33
CA THR A 579 -35.83 5.75 -14.21
C THR A 579 -36.99 5.12 -13.45
N ALA A 580 -38.11 4.90 -14.14
CA ALA A 580 -39.22 4.08 -13.67
C ALA A 580 -39.60 3.10 -14.78
N PHE A 581 -40.32 2.04 -14.45
CA PHE A 581 -40.82 1.09 -15.44
C PHE A 581 -42.22 0.58 -15.09
N SER A 582 -43.02 0.26 -16.11
CA SER A 582 -44.33 -0.32 -15.93
C SER A 582 -44.25 -1.82 -15.69
N ILE A 583 -45.06 -2.31 -14.77
CA ILE A 583 -45.28 -3.75 -14.60
C ILE A 583 -46.69 -4.13 -15.04
N ASN A 584 -46.83 -5.31 -15.64
CA ASN A 584 -48.13 -5.83 -16.02
C ASN A 584 -48.74 -6.63 -14.86
N ILE A 585 -49.85 -6.14 -14.31
CA ILE A 585 -50.62 -6.85 -13.28
C ILE A 585 -51.98 -7.29 -13.85
N PRO A 586 -52.22 -8.59 -14.04
CA PRO A 586 -53.48 -9.08 -14.57
C PRO A 586 -54.70 -8.63 -13.75
N GLY A 587 -55.71 -8.08 -14.43
CA GLY A 587 -56.97 -7.67 -13.80
C GLY A 587 -56.95 -6.29 -13.11
N VAL A 588 -55.82 -5.60 -13.09
CA VAL A 588 -55.71 -4.24 -12.54
C VAL A 588 -55.98 -3.20 -13.65
N LYS A 589 -56.91 -2.28 -13.39
CA LYS A 589 -57.30 -1.21 -14.34
C LYS A 589 -56.44 0.06 -14.24
N ARG A 590 -55.42 0.05 -13.38
CA ARG A 590 -54.47 1.13 -13.13
C ARG A 590 -53.09 0.75 -13.64
N ALA A 591 -52.36 1.71 -14.18
CA ALA A 591 -50.94 1.51 -14.46
C ALA A 591 -50.17 1.56 -13.14
N VAL A 592 -49.18 0.66 -13.00
CA VAL A 592 -48.27 0.62 -11.87
C VAL A 592 -46.86 0.82 -12.39
N LEU A 593 -46.23 1.93 -12.02
CA LEU A 593 -44.81 2.17 -12.30
C LEU A 593 -43.98 1.92 -11.05
N LEU A 594 -42.91 1.14 -11.19
CA LEU A 594 -41.93 0.90 -10.14
C LEU A 594 -40.69 1.75 -10.35
N THR A 595 -40.06 2.17 -9.25
CA THR A 595 -38.82 2.94 -9.25
C THR A 595 -38.08 2.79 -7.92
N ALA A 596 -36.85 3.29 -7.82
CA ALA A 596 -36.10 3.31 -6.58
C ALA A 596 -36.73 4.27 -5.57
N ARG A 597 -36.75 3.89 -4.28
CA ARG A 597 -37.30 4.74 -3.19
C ARG A 597 -36.69 6.14 -3.18
N ARG A 598 -35.38 6.24 -3.43
CA ARG A 598 -34.63 7.51 -3.47
C ARG A 598 -35.10 8.50 -4.54
N ASN A 599 -35.80 8.02 -5.58
CA ASN A 599 -36.39 8.90 -6.60
C ASN A 599 -37.66 9.58 -6.08
N LEU A 600 -38.30 9.00 -5.06
CA LEU A 600 -39.58 9.46 -4.52
C LEU A 600 -39.44 10.17 -3.18
N THR A 601 -38.34 9.97 -2.43
CA THR A 601 -38.11 10.65 -1.15
C THR A 601 -36.71 11.23 -0.99
N ASP A 602 -36.61 12.35 -0.27
CA ASP A 602 -35.34 12.89 0.21
C ASP A 602 -34.78 12.10 1.43
N GLU A 603 -33.58 12.46 1.88
CA GLU A 603 -32.88 11.83 3.01
C GLU A 603 -33.60 12.01 4.37
N GLN A 604 -34.60 12.90 4.43
CA GLN A 604 -35.45 13.11 5.60
C GLN A 604 -36.80 12.37 5.46
N GLY A 605 -36.97 11.55 4.42
CA GLY A 605 -38.18 10.80 4.15
C GLY A 605 -39.33 11.64 3.57
N ARG A 606 -39.08 12.90 3.18
CA ARG A 606 -40.10 13.76 2.57
C ARG A 606 -40.24 13.44 1.10
N LEU A 607 -41.48 13.44 0.60
CA LEU A 607 -41.75 13.16 -0.81
C LEU A 607 -41.10 14.19 -1.74
N SER A 608 -40.62 13.70 -2.88
CA SER A 608 -40.09 14.51 -3.97
C SER A 608 -41.22 15.34 -4.59
N GLN A 609 -40.89 16.56 -4.98
CA GLN A 609 -41.83 17.52 -5.56
C GLN A 609 -41.74 17.47 -7.09
N ASP A 610 -42.78 17.93 -7.77
CA ASP A 610 -42.80 18.11 -9.24
C ASP A 610 -42.36 16.84 -9.99
N ILE A 611 -42.90 15.67 -9.61
CA ILE A 611 -42.56 14.40 -10.26
C ILE A 611 -43.24 14.34 -11.63
N GLU A 612 -42.42 14.38 -12.68
CA GLU A 612 -42.81 14.32 -14.08
C GLU A 612 -42.29 13.03 -14.71
N ILE A 613 -43.14 12.37 -15.51
CA ILE A 613 -42.83 11.13 -16.23
C ILE A 613 -42.75 11.41 -17.75
N TYR A 614 -41.72 10.85 -18.40
CA TYR A 614 -41.48 10.96 -19.84
C TYR A 614 -41.23 9.57 -20.45
N SER A 615 -41.75 9.31 -21.65
CA SER A 615 -41.46 8.09 -22.45
C SER A 615 -40.34 8.33 -23.48
N GLU A 616 -39.94 7.27 -24.20
CA GLU A 616 -38.84 7.22 -25.20
C GLU A 616 -38.82 8.39 -26.19
N HIS A 617 -39.96 8.94 -26.56
CA HIS A 617 -40.01 10.06 -27.50
C HIS A 617 -39.66 11.42 -26.87
N GLY A 618 -39.36 11.47 -25.56
CA GLY A 618 -38.73 12.59 -24.85
C GLY A 618 -39.45 13.95 -24.89
N ARG A 619 -40.55 14.08 -25.63
CA ARG A 619 -41.23 15.33 -25.96
C ARG A 619 -42.59 15.50 -25.29
N ASN A 620 -43.19 14.42 -24.77
CA ASN A 620 -44.52 14.46 -24.16
C ASN A 620 -44.43 14.17 -22.67
N LYS A 621 -44.77 15.18 -21.85
CA LYS A 621 -45.03 15.02 -20.41
C LYS A 621 -46.28 14.15 -20.27
N LEU A 622 -46.13 12.96 -19.67
CA LEU A 622 -47.25 12.04 -19.48
C LEU A 622 -48.23 12.56 -18.42
N ARG A 623 -47.72 13.00 -17.26
CA ARG A 623 -48.55 13.50 -16.15
C ARG A 623 -47.71 14.15 -15.04
N ASP A 624 -48.38 14.95 -14.20
CA ASP A 624 -47.92 15.32 -12.84
C ASP A 624 -48.57 14.37 -11.82
N ILE A 625 -47.77 13.82 -10.90
CA ILE A 625 -48.25 12.82 -9.93
C ILE A 625 -48.74 13.48 -8.65
N ALA A 626 -49.95 13.13 -8.20
CA ALA A 626 -50.46 13.55 -6.90
C ALA A 626 -49.82 12.72 -5.77
N HIS A 627 -49.57 13.32 -4.60
CA HIS A 627 -48.94 12.61 -3.48
C HIS A 627 -49.71 11.36 -3.00
N GLU A 628 -51.03 11.30 -3.23
CA GLU A 628 -51.90 10.15 -2.87
C GLU A 628 -51.70 8.93 -3.78
N GLU A 629 -50.95 9.09 -4.87
CA GLU A 629 -50.65 8.05 -5.86
C GLU A 629 -49.25 7.42 -5.67
N VAL A 630 -48.53 7.81 -4.61
CA VAL A 630 -47.16 7.37 -4.31
C VAL A 630 -47.13 6.39 -3.14
N PHE A 631 -46.57 5.20 -3.37
CA PHE A 631 -46.38 4.16 -2.37
C PHE A 631 -44.89 3.89 -2.19
N LEU A 632 -44.47 3.63 -0.96
CA LEU A 632 -43.07 3.39 -0.63
C LEU A 632 -42.95 2.09 0.16
N SER A 633 -41.90 1.31 -0.10
CA SER A 633 -41.60 0.10 0.67
C SER A 633 -41.36 0.42 2.16
N SER A 634 -41.57 -0.54 3.06
CA SER A 634 -41.17 -0.42 4.47
C SER A 634 -39.65 -0.32 4.60
N LEU A 635 -39.15 0.49 5.53
CA LEU A 635 -37.72 0.54 5.88
C LEU A 635 -37.31 -0.76 6.59
N ASP A 636 -36.21 -1.39 6.19
CA ASP A 636 -35.68 -2.57 6.91
C ASP A 636 -34.97 -2.11 8.21
N PRO A 637 -35.49 -2.48 9.40
CA PRO A 637 -34.91 -2.06 10.68
C PRO A 637 -33.49 -2.58 10.94
N ARG A 638 -33.02 -3.58 10.18
CA ARG A 638 -31.67 -4.18 10.33
C ARG A 638 -30.58 -3.41 9.58
N SER A 639 -30.95 -2.41 8.77
CA SER A 639 -30.02 -1.57 8.02
C SER A 639 -29.54 -0.37 8.85
N ALA A 640 -28.73 -0.62 9.89
CA ALA A 640 -28.16 0.42 10.76
C ALA A 640 -26.94 1.15 10.12
N SER A 641 -26.96 1.41 8.82
CA SER A 641 -25.98 2.22 8.09
C SER A 641 -26.64 3.49 7.55
N ASP A 642 -25.87 4.58 7.32
CA ASP A 642 -26.37 5.84 6.71
C ASP A 642 -27.06 5.62 5.34
N THR A 643 -26.85 4.46 4.70
CA THR A 643 -27.48 4.04 3.44
C THR A 643 -28.86 3.39 3.60
N GLY A 644 -29.30 3.04 4.81
CA GLY A 644 -30.56 2.35 5.08
C GLY A 644 -31.82 3.14 4.68
N ILE A 645 -31.76 4.48 4.73
CA ILE A 645 -32.87 5.40 4.42
C ILE A 645 -33.30 5.30 2.93
N TYR A 646 -32.36 4.91 2.06
CA TYR A 646 -32.56 4.83 0.61
C TYR A 646 -32.79 3.41 0.08
N SER A 647 -32.66 2.40 0.95
CA SER A 647 -32.91 1.02 0.56
C SER A 647 -34.41 0.80 0.30
N GLY A 648 -34.71 0.15 -0.83
CA GLY A 648 -36.07 -0.22 -1.21
C GLY A 648 -36.61 0.49 -2.46
N TYR A 649 -37.90 0.33 -2.68
CA TYR A 649 -38.58 0.73 -3.91
C TYR A 649 -39.79 1.60 -3.62
N GLY A 650 -40.27 2.27 -4.67
CA GLY A 650 -41.51 3.00 -4.67
C GLY A 650 -42.38 2.60 -5.85
N ALA A 651 -43.68 2.76 -5.70
CA ALA A 651 -44.67 2.53 -6.74
C ALA A 651 -45.51 3.78 -6.97
N LEU A 652 -45.82 4.05 -8.23
CA LEU A 652 -46.66 5.16 -8.68
C LEU A 652 -47.89 4.55 -9.36
N LEU A 653 -49.08 4.95 -8.91
CA LEU A 653 -50.36 4.44 -9.42
C LEU A 653 -51.12 5.54 -10.15
N PHE A 654 -51.64 5.28 -11.35
CA PHE A 654 -52.57 6.22 -11.98
C PHE A 654 -53.63 5.52 -12.82
N ASP A 655 -54.81 6.15 -12.90
CA ASP A 655 -55.92 5.71 -13.72
C ASP A 655 -55.61 5.93 -15.21
N MET A 656 -55.83 4.88 -16.01
CA MET A 656 -55.56 4.86 -17.45
C MET A 656 -56.83 5.23 -18.22
N GLU A 657 -56.71 6.13 -19.20
CA GLU A 657 -57.79 6.36 -20.17
C GLU A 657 -57.94 5.12 -21.08
N ALA A 658 -59.17 4.81 -21.51
CA ALA A 658 -59.54 3.53 -22.11
C ALA A 658 -58.82 3.17 -23.43
N GLU A 659 -58.08 4.11 -24.05
CA GLU A 659 -57.34 3.92 -25.30
C GLU A 659 -55.82 3.78 -25.11
N SER A 660 -55.28 4.00 -23.91
CA SER A 660 -53.85 3.83 -23.61
C SER A 660 -53.66 2.57 -22.76
N TYR A 661 -53.36 1.42 -23.35
CA TYR A 661 -52.82 0.31 -22.57
C TYR A 661 -51.29 0.43 -22.58
N LEU A 662 -50.70 0.79 -21.44
CA LEU A 662 -49.25 0.64 -21.25
C LEU A 662 -49.03 -0.85 -21.01
N GLY A 663 -48.36 -1.52 -21.95
CA GLY A 663 -47.73 -2.80 -21.62
C GLY A 663 -46.73 -2.62 -20.47
N GLY A 664 -46.12 -3.71 -20.03
CA GLY A 664 -45.13 -3.63 -18.98
C GLY A 664 -44.41 -4.94 -18.82
N TYR A 665 -43.30 -4.85 -18.09
CA TYR A 665 -42.53 -6.02 -17.70
C TYR A 665 -43.43 -7.01 -16.94
N GLY A 666 -43.23 -8.31 -17.17
CA GLY A 666 -43.62 -9.31 -16.18
C GLY A 666 -42.94 -8.99 -14.84
N PHE A 667 -43.49 -9.44 -13.73
CA PHE A 667 -42.94 -9.10 -12.41
C PHE A 667 -42.91 -10.31 -11.47
N SER A 668 -41.78 -10.50 -10.78
CA SER A 668 -41.61 -11.54 -9.77
C SER A 668 -41.62 -10.94 -8.36
N LEU A 669 -42.48 -11.45 -7.46
CA LEU A 669 -42.69 -10.92 -6.10
C LEU A 669 -41.75 -11.51 -5.04
N GLU A 670 -41.11 -12.65 -5.30
CA GLU A 670 -40.23 -13.33 -4.33
C GLU A 670 -38.81 -13.52 -4.88
N PHE A 671 -37.82 -12.94 -4.19
CA PHE A 671 -36.40 -12.98 -4.52
C PHE A 671 -35.66 -14.24 -4.02
N GLY A 672 -36.36 -15.29 -3.61
CA GLY A 672 -35.76 -16.35 -2.77
C GLY A 672 -35.79 -17.79 -3.29
N GLN A 673 -36.35 -18.07 -4.47
CA GLN A 673 -36.56 -19.49 -4.90
C GLN A 673 -36.00 -19.88 -6.27
N ALA A 674 -35.39 -18.95 -7.01
CA ALA A 674 -34.56 -19.31 -8.15
C ALA A 674 -33.12 -18.96 -7.77
N ASN A 675 -32.21 -19.93 -7.84
CA ASN A 675 -30.78 -19.64 -7.82
C ASN A 675 -30.45 -18.90 -9.12
N LEU A 676 -30.57 -17.57 -9.12
CA LEU A 676 -30.28 -16.74 -10.27
C LEU A 676 -28.77 -16.53 -10.44
N GLU A 677 -27.92 -17.04 -9.54
CA GLU A 677 -26.47 -16.94 -9.66
C GLU A 677 -25.99 -17.60 -10.96
N GLY A 678 -25.34 -16.80 -11.80
CA GLY A 678 -24.93 -17.21 -13.15
C GLY A 678 -25.95 -16.93 -14.25
N ASP A 679 -27.19 -16.51 -13.94
CA ASP A 679 -28.19 -16.15 -14.96
C ASP A 679 -27.86 -14.80 -15.61
N GLY A 680 -28.13 -14.71 -16.92
CA GLY A 680 -28.07 -13.48 -17.71
C GLY A 680 -29.19 -12.51 -17.33
N LEU A 681 -28.81 -11.25 -17.11
CA LEU A 681 -29.68 -10.14 -16.73
C LEU A 681 -29.55 -9.00 -17.73
N GLY A 682 -30.67 -8.34 -18.01
CA GLY A 682 -30.73 -7.06 -18.68
C GLY A 682 -31.08 -5.93 -17.72
N VAL A 683 -30.52 -4.75 -17.96
CA VAL A 683 -30.85 -3.49 -17.28
C VAL A 683 -31.16 -2.45 -18.35
N CYS A 684 -32.31 -1.81 -18.25
CA CYS A 684 -32.75 -0.78 -19.21
C CYS A 684 -33.12 0.50 -18.47
N GLY A 685 -32.51 1.64 -18.79
CA GLY A 685 -32.80 2.88 -18.08
C GLY A 685 -32.20 4.13 -18.68
N TYR A 686 -32.65 5.29 -18.20
CA TYR A 686 -32.28 6.58 -18.77
C TYR A 686 -31.01 7.14 -18.15
N LEU A 687 -30.11 7.61 -19.00
CA LEU A 687 -28.98 8.44 -18.60
C LEU A 687 -29.46 9.82 -18.18
N LYS A 688 -28.67 10.52 -17.36
CA LYS A 688 -28.91 11.93 -17.00
C LYS A 688 -29.16 12.85 -18.21
N GLN A 689 -28.52 12.56 -19.35
CA GLN A 689 -28.66 13.32 -20.61
C GLN A 689 -29.98 13.05 -21.35
N GLY A 690 -30.78 12.06 -20.91
CA GLY A 690 -32.09 11.75 -21.48
C GLY A 690 -32.11 10.64 -22.52
N THR A 691 -30.98 10.02 -22.81
CA THR A 691 -30.87 8.85 -23.69
C THR A 691 -31.22 7.59 -22.91
N LEU A 692 -32.05 6.73 -23.49
CA LEU A 692 -32.31 5.40 -22.96
C LEU A 692 -31.09 4.52 -23.24
N SER A 693 -30.60 3.82 -22.23
CA SER A 693 -29.45 2.94 -22.31
C SER A 693 -29.83 1.54 -21.86
N ARG A 694 -29.15 0.55 -22.44
CA ARG A 694 -29.30 -0.86 -22.06
C ARG A 694 -27.92 -1.41 -21.70
N SER A 695 -27.90 -2.31 -20.73
CA SER A 695 -26.72 -3.12 -20.39
C SER A 695 -27.18 -4.53 -20.09
N THR A 696 -26.36 -5.51 -20.41
CA THR A 696 -26.50 -6.87 -19.90
C THR A 696 -25.38 -7.21 -18.94
N GLY A 697 -25.53 -8.31 -18.21
CA GLY A 697 -24.53 -8.85 -17.30
C GLY A 697 -25.06 -10.10 -16.61
N LEU A 698 -24.22 -10.72 -15.79
CA LEU A 698 -24.55 -11.89 -14.99
C LEU A 698 -24.93 -11.50 -13.57
N CYS A 699 -25.87 -12.23 -13.00
CA CYS A 699 -26.10 -12.24 -11.57
C CYS A 699 -24.94 -12.95 -10.85
N LEU A 700 -24.24 -12.23 -9.97
CA LEU A 700 -23.11 -12.74 -9.20
C LEU A 700 -23.54 -13.35 -7.86
N SER A 701 -24.65 -12.86 -7.27
CA SER A 701 -25.21 -13.42 -6.03
C SER A 701 -26.62 -12.89 -5.76
N CYS A 702 -27.43 -13.69 -5.06
CA CYS A 702 -28.75 -13.31 -4.54
C CYS A 702 -28.86 -13.68 -3.05
N GLN A 703 -28.81 -12.70 -2.15
CA GLN A 703 -28.93 -12.92 -0.70
C GLN A 703 -29.69 -11.76 -0.04
N ASP A 704 -30.45 -12.05 1.01
CA ASP A 704 -31.12 -11.05 1.85
C ASP A 704 -31.98 -10.02 1.09
N ASN A 705 -32.76 -10.46 0.09
CA ASN A 705 -33.56 -9.61 -0.81
C ASN A 705 -32.73 -8.57 -1.59
N ARG A 706 -31.44 -8.84 -1.80
CA ARG A 706 -30.53 -8.05 -2.62
C ARG A 706 -29.88 -8.93 -3.68
N MET A 707 -29.59 -8.32 -4.81
CA MET A 707 -28.96 -8.94 -5.96
C MET A 707 -27.69 -8.18 -6.30
N THR A 708 -26.60 -8.92 -6.53
CA THR A 708 -25.35 -8.38 -7.06
C THR A 708 -25.20 -8.84 -8.50
N TYR A 709 -24.89 -7.94 -9.42
CA TYR A 709 -24.71 -8.25 -10.83
C TYR A 709 -23.62 -7.35 -11.44
N ASN A 710 -23.06 -7.74 -12.59
CA ASN A 710 -21.98 -7.00 -13.26
C ASN A 710 -22.45 -6.19 -14.50
N ALA A 711 -23.75 -6.09 -14.74
CA ALA A 711 -24.32 -5.18 -15.73
C ALA A 711 -24.02 -3.70 -15.39
N ILE A 712 -23.69 -2.92 -16.42
CA ILE A 712 -23.22 -1.53 -16.30
C ILE A 712 -24.36 -0.60 -15.90
N ALA A 713 -24.10 0.19 -14.86
CA ALA A 713 -25.00 1.17 -14.26
C ALA A 713 -24.44 2.59 -14.45
N MET A 714 -25.21 3.52 -15.02
CA MET A 714 -24.77 4.90 -15.24
C MET A 714 -25.63 5.90 -14.45
N PRO A 715 -25.11 7.12 -14.14
CA PRO A 715 -25.89 8.14 -13.46
C PRO A 715 -27.21 8.47 -14.18
N GLY A 716 -28.32 8.34 -13.46
CA GLY A 716 -29.69 8.51 -13.99
C GLY A 716 -30.49 7.20 -14.06
N MET A 717 -29.80 6.04 -14.09
CA MET A 717 -30.43 4.72 -14.16
C MET A 717 -31.00 4.21 -12.82
N SER A 718 -31.01 5.06 -11.78
CA SER A 718 -31.70 4.79 -10.51
C SER A 718 -33.16 4.42 -10.74
N GLY A 719 -33.60 3.23 -10.31
CA GLY A 719 -34.95 2.73 -10.48
C GLY A 719 -35.20 1.97 -11.78
N SER A 720 -34.13 1.64 -12.53
CA SER A 720 -34.24 0.81 -13.73
C SER A 720 -34.69 -0.63 -13.40
N PRO A 721 -35.48 -1.26 -14.27
CA PRO A 721 -35.77 -2.68 -14.19
C PRO A 721 -34.48 -3.48 -14.43
N VAL A 722 -34.21 -4.41 -13.53
CA VAL A 722 -33.33 -5.56 -13.79
C VAL A 722 -34.23 -6.70 -14.20
N PHE A 723 -34.07 -7.23 -15.41
CA PHE A 723 -34.98 -8.21 -16.00
C PHE A 723 -34.23 -9.39 -16.61
N LEU A 724 -34.95 -10.49 -16.80
CA LEU A 724 -34.48 -11.66 -17.54
C LEU A 724 -35.60 -12.22 -18.41
N SER A 725 -35.27 -13.13 -19.33
CA SER A 725 -36.27 -13.83 -20.14
C SER A 725 -36.97 -14.94 -19.34
N ARG A 726 -38.29 -14.89 -19.23
CA ARG A 726 -39.10 -16.04 -18.79
C ARG A 726 -40.17 -16.36 -19.82
N ASN A 727 -40.16 -17.57 -20.34
CA ASN A 727 -41.17 -18.08 -21.29
C ASN A 727 -41.37 -17.23 -22.56
N GLY A 728 -40.41 -16.38 -22.94
CA GLY A 728 -40.57 -15.46 -24.06
C GLY A 728 -40.61 -13.99 -23.67
N ASP A 729 -40.92 -13.69 -22.41
CA ASP A 729 -41.36 -12.36 -21.97
C ASP A 729 -40.33 -11.73 -21.02
N ALA A 730 -40.17 -10.41 -21.12
CA ALA A 730 -39.26 -9.68 -20.24
C ALA A 730 -39.84 -9.58 -18.82
N THR A 731 -39.24 -10.29 -17.88
CA THR A 731 -39.70 -10.33 -16.48
C THR A 731 -38.73 -9.56 -15.60
N ALA A 732 -39.20 -8.45 -15.04
CA ALA A 732 -38.47 -7.69 -14.02
C ALA A 732 -38.33 -8.55 -12.75
N VAL A 733 -37.06 -8.77 -12.38
CA VAL A 733 -36.63 -9.52 -11.21
C VAL A 733 -35.87 -8.63 -10.23
N GLY A 734 -35.68 -7.34 -10.53
CA GLY A 734 -34.91 -6.41 -9.70
C GLY A 734 -35.21 -4.94 -10.00
N ILE A 735 -34.87 -4.07 -9.04
CA ILE A 735 -34.91 -2.60 -9.19
C ILE A 735 -33.55 -2.06 -8.79
N GLN A 736 -32.94 -1.27 -9.67
CA GLN A 736 -31.60 -0.69 -9.50
C GLN A 736 -31.55 0.50 -8.54
#